data_AF-A0A8H5SRZ5-F1
#
_entry.id   AF-A0A8H5SRZ5-F1
#
_cell.length_a   1.000
_cell.length_b   1.000
_cell.length_c   1.000
_cell.angle_alpha   90.00
_cell.angle_beta   90.00
_cell.angle_gamma   90.00
#
_symmetry.space_group_name_H-M   'P 1'
#
loop_
_entity.id
_entity.type
_entity.pdbx_description
1 polymer ?
#
loop_
_entity_poly.entity_id
_entity_poly.type
_entity_poly.pdbx_seq_one_letter_code
_entity_poly.pdbx_strand_id
1 'polypeptide(L)'
;MEKKIGALETDINTLLNGPNLKQVSVKTGSQSPFYLNNDPTLLVGGVSSGWPSDFLALLTIRAPFQTITPSTAVPSLLTQLVELVQSKVPSVFNSSVSSLLTEFFALGPDGGYTGTPSAGQFSPQFHDQNTLDGSWRDQWGNQQPWFPLFIEWEVEYTHVPFQDWSLSEHTARLSAGELTRYGISVQPPSGSSTPPPLWEALKPGTDGNFDTRTLSGRVLILPQPSFSLFAKVKQLFTNTPPDILAEYLSVAEQENLLNNIQTKLQFLSSPLTGLNAGLTTQATGSHIKPENKTIDSTGDHSTAIPAAAFPDASLTESNIQLIDGNSALTPYSTLVNFPDNEFYPFKPVTHGQFRFRKLNIIDKFGQAIMVIDQAPQLNGPPPIYPAISDFYEPQTIMYSGSGQPTTIELANTVVQQAPGLDEFIQLPPQINQNSRFNAAFIMSTADDPNGSQLTSKWRPANDWENPVWGWAMVNYADYGIQLFLHDGTFYREVRFGGPNGALPSPKWIPFEPDSSSTGTGTGSTAETTQLDALVQKLADLNYLTGFWHMITTAQDSLPPAPAAYAQFLNSIVGRPLALVNMGWSLELDQPPLTCETTNLDPGRAAPEIPLMEYQFQVRLGDSSSESDGLVGYFNTDPLSGVLDLSSIDTFFTSEDPTQPIAPLNRLNTTNYPKFSPFWEPPFPVALPSPPSSYPTPASFSDARNAQMTAFGAIVDPFTAVHAYSSILPPMELKLPRWTWQTAMDKMTAFFHAGPLTLPAQQVPAFVQADVLTSANSTQPPDRVVPLTTLAAGDWSWFQPYPGTAADPTVPLFNAYGIDRRGDLQKPGFQTGPYTAIEGFLQLRNPLTTSVNINGESSQTGSAPSSPPPA
;
A
#
# COMPACT_ATOMS: atom_id res chain seq x y z
N MET A 1 22.39 14.75 19.75
CA MET A 1 22.08 14.67 18.30
C MET A 1 23.10 15.46 17.49
N GLU A 2 23.35 16.73 17.80
CA GLU A 2 24.35 17.61 17.15
C GLU A 2 25.75 16.99 16.96
N LYS A 3 26.29 16.29 17.98
CA LYS A 3 27.61 15.63 17.85
C LYS A 3 27.64 14.51 16.78
N LYS A 4 26.51 13.83 16.55
CA LYS A 4 26.39 12.82 15.49
C LYS A 4 26.18 13.48 14.11
N ILE A 5 25.47 14.61 14.07
CA ILE A 5 25.32 15.42 12.85
C ILE A 5 26.69 15.93 12.40
N GLY A 6 27.50 16.51 13.29
CA GLY A 6 28.84 16.97 12.94
C GLY A 6 29.81 15.84 12.53
N ALA A 7 29.65 14.63 13.11
CA ALA A 7 30.40 13.46 12.67
C ALA A 7 30.00 13.03 11.25
N LEU A 8 28.69 12.99 10.96
CA LEU A 8 28.16 12.67 9.64
C LEU A 8 28.61 13.70 8.59
N GLU A 9 28.59 14.99 8.90
CA GLU A 9 29.11 16.04 8.03
C GLU A 9 30.60 15.84 7.73
N THR A 10 31.39 15.44 8.73
CA THR A 10 32.82 15.15 8.56
C THR A 10 33.04 13.93 7.67
N ASP A 11 32.26 12.87 7.87
CA ASP A 11 32.33 11.65 7.07
C ASP A 11 31.93 11.93 5.61
N ILE A 12 30.84 12.67 5.37
CA ILE A 12 30.40 13.11 4.03
C ILE A 12 31.50 13.92 3.35
N ASN A 13 32.08 14.90 4.05
CA ASN A 13 33.17 15.71 3.50
C ASN A 13 34.41 14.87 3.16
N THR A 14 34.71 13.84 3.96
CA THR A 14 35.82 12.92 3.68
C THR A 14 35.54 12.06 2.45
N LEU A 15 34.28 11.62 2.30
CA LEU A 15 33.78 10.78 1.21
C LEU A 15 33.78 11.53 -0.13
N LEU A 16 33.36 12.80 -0.13
CA LEU A 16 33.38 13.69 -1.30
C LEU A 16 34.80 13.98 -1.81
N ASN A 17 35.79 13.96 -0.92
CA ASN A 17 37.19 14.27 -1.24
C ASN A 17 38.04 13.01 -1.53
N GLY A 18 37.44 11.81 -1.47
CA GLY A 18 38.13 10.54 -1.72
C GLY A 18 38.28 10.21 -3.22
N PRO A 19 39.38 9.55 -3.64
CA PRO A 19 39.65 9.25 -5.06
C PRO A 19 38.70 8.22 -5.71
N ASN A 20 37.86 7.52 -4.94
CA ASN A 20 37.02 6.41 -5.41
C ASN A 20 35.55 6.53 -4.96
N LEU A 21 34.87 7.64 -5.29
CA LEU A 21 33.41 7.79 -5.07
C LEU A 21 32.58 6.63 -5.66
N LYS A 22 33.08 5.96 -6.71
CA LYS A 22 32.43 4.79 -7.35
C LYS A 22 32.48 3.48 -6.54
N GLN A 23 33.31 3.40 -5.50
CA GLN A 23 33.43 2.19 -4.65
C GLN A 23 32.70 2.32 -3.32
N VAL A 24 32.08 3.47 -3.05
CA VAL A 24 31.39 3.67 -1.79
C VAL A 24 29.99 3.08 -1.88
N SER A 25 29.68 2.15 -0.98
CA SER A 25 28.33 1.61 -0.77
C SER A 25 27.43 2.71 -0.20
N VAL A 26 26.90 3.55 -1.07
CA VAL A 26 25.85 4.52 -0.73
C VAL A 26 24.53 3.74 -0.70
N LYS A 27 23.84 3.74 0.44
CA LYS A 27 22.46 3.23 0.55
C LYS A 27 21.49 4.38 0.34
N THR A 28 20.53 4.21 -0.56
CA THR A 28 19.48 5.20 -0.79
C THR A 28 18.38 5.10 0.27
N GLY A 29 17.83 6.25 0.68
CA GLY A 29 16.46 6.37 1.20
C GLY A 29 16.27 6.29 2.71
N SER A 30 15.49 7.23 3.26
CA SER A 30 14.70 6.98 4.46
C SER A 30 13.77 5.81 4.18
N GLN A 31 13.70 4.84 5.09
CA GLN A 31 12.71 3.76 5.00
C GLN A 31 11.29 4.31 4.99
N SER A 32 10.32 3.49 4.56
CA SER A 32 8.91 3.85 4.58
C SER A 32 8.50 4.40 5.96
N PRO A 33 7.67 5.47 5.98
CA PRO A 33 7.19 6.03 7.23
C PRO A 33 6.32 5.01 7.97
N PHE A 34 6.18 5.22 9.27
CA PHE A 34 5.20 4.50 10.08
C PHE A 34 3.82 5.14 9.90
N TYR A 35 2.79 4.31 9.98
CA TYR A 35 1.40 4.70 9.85
C TYR A 35 0.62 4.30 11.11
N LEU A 36 -0.38 5.10 11.43
CA LEU A 36 -1.38 4.83 12.45
C LEU A 36 -2.74 5.14 11.83
N ASN A 37 -3.73 4.30 12.09
CA ASN A 37 -5.09 4.56 11.62
C ASN A 37 -5.72 5.72 12.38
N ASN A 38 -6.39 6.60 11.64
CA ASN A 38 -7.15 7.70 12.20
C ASN A 38 -8.45 7.20 12.83
N ASP A 39 -8.98 7.97 13.78
CA ASP A 39 -10.31 7.74 14.33
C ASP A 39 -11.39 7.80 13.21
N PRO A 40 -12.48 7.01 13.30
CA PRO A 40 -13.57 7.05 12.33
C PRO A 40 -14.14 8.46 12.15
N THR A 41 -14.54 8.80 10.93
CA THR A 41 -15.08 10.15 10.63
C THR A 41 -16.59 10.11 10.48
N LEU A 42 -17.26 10.97 11.25
CA LEU A 42 -18.69 11.22 11.16
C LEU A 42 -18.96 12.34 10.13
N LEU A 43 -19.96 12.13 9.28
CA LEU A 43 -20.52 13.16 8.40
C LEU A 43 -21.99 13.40 8.75
N VAL A 44 -22.35 14.66 8.97
CA VAL A 44 -23.74 15.07 9.25
C VAL A 44 -24.22 15.97 8.12
N GLY A 45 -25.13 15.48 7.29
CA GLY A 45 -25.74 16.25 6.20
C GLY A 45 -26.86 17.18 6.68
N GLY A 46 -27.10 18.26 5.95
CA GLY A 46 -28.20 19.20 6.21
C GLY A 46 -27.93 20.19 7.35
N VAL A 47 -26.70 20.23 7.88
CA VAL A 47 -26.28 21.22 8.87
C VAL A 47 -25.45 22.29 8.18
N SER A 48 -25.89 23.54 8.30
CA SER A 48 -25.15 24.69 7.75
C SER A 48 -23.80 24.84 8.44
N SER A 49 -22.76 25.13 7.66
CA SER A 49 -21.46 25.56 8.19
C SER A 49 -21.64 26.84 9.01
N GLY A 50 -21.02 26.91 10.19
CA GLY A 50 -20.93 28.17 10.93
C GLY A 50 -20.02 29.17 10.23
N TRP A 51 -19.07 28.68 9.43
CA TRP A 51 -18.10 29.50 8.73
C TRP A 51 -18.65 30.05 7.42
N PRO A 52 -18.36 31.33 7.11
CA PRO A 52 -18.79 31.96 5.88
C PRO A 52 -18.08 31.33 4.66
N SER A 53 -18.75 31.29 3.50
CA SER A 53 -18.20 30.67 2.27
C SER A 53 -16.93 31.36 1.76
N ASP A 54 -16.77 32.64 2.09
CA ASP A 54 -15.64 33.49 1.77
C ASP A 54 -14.59 33.55 2.89
N PHE A 55 -14.61 32.63 3.87
CA PHE A 55 -13.68 32.64 5.01
C PHE A 55 -12.19 32.66 4.62
N LEU A 56 -11.82 32.01 3.51
CA LEU A 56 -10.44 31.98 2.99
C LEU A 56 -10.16 33.07 1.94
N ALA A 57 -11.13 33.91 1.60
CA ALA A 57 -10.94 35.00 0.65
C ALA A 57 -10.02 36.08 1.24
N LEU A 58 -9.33 36.82 0.37
CA LEU A 58 -8.49 37.94 0.79
C LEU A 58 -9.34 39.00 1.49
N LEU A 59 -8.89 39.46 2.66
CA LEU A 59 -9.54 40.54 3.40
C LEU A 59 -9.51 41.82 2.55
N THR A 60 -10.69 42.35 2.20
CA THR A 60 -10.78 43.61 1.45
C THR A 60 -10.50 44.77 2.39
N ILE A 61 -9.46 45.54 2.09
CA ILE A 61 -9.09 46.72 2.87
C ILE A 61 -9.86 47.93 2.32
N ARG A 62 -10.49 48.70 3.21
CA ARG A 62 -11.19 49.95 2.88
C ARG A 62 -10.48 51.14 3.52
N ALA A 63 -10.37 52.23 2.76
CA ALA A 63 -9.93 53.52 3.28
C ALA A 63 -11.08 54.22 4.04
N PRO A 64 -10.80 55.13 4.99
CA PRO A 64 -11.85 55.76 5.80
C PRO A 64 -12.91 56.54 5.02
N PHE A 65 -12.60 57.03 3.82
CA PHE A 65 -13.56 57.75 2.96
C PHE A 65 -14.49 56.81 2.16
N GLN A 66 -14.23 55.50 2.19
CA GLN A 66 -15.01 54.48 1.49
C GLN A 66 -16.15 53.91 2.34
N THR A 67 -16.29 54.36 3.60
CA THR A 67 -17.37 53.95 4.50
C THR A 67 -18.70 54.55 4.11
N ILE A 68 -19.79 53.82 4.38
CA ILE A 68 -21.16 54.28 4.16
C ILE A 68 -21.53 55.32 5.21
N THR A 69 -22.02 56.46 4.75
CA THR A 69 -22.49 57.56 5.59
C THR A 69 -23.98 57.44 5.89
N PRO A 70 -24.42 57.67 7.15
CA PRO A 70 -25.83 57.61 7.50
C PRO A 70 -26.64 58.67 6.74
N SER A 71 -27.82 58.28 6.25
CA SER A 71 -28.78 59.18 5.60
C SER A 71 -29.71 59.87 6.61
N THR A 72 -29.73 59.37 7.85
CA THR A 72 -30.51 59.87 8.98
C THR A 72 -29.62 60.54 10.03
N ALA A 73 -30.21 61.38 10.88
CA ALA A 73 -29.48 62.06 11.94
C ALA A 73 -28.94 61.06 12.98
N VAL A 74 -27.64 61.13 13.25
CA VAL A 74 -26.96 60.26 14.21
C VAL A 74 -27.49 60.52 15.63
N PRO A 75 -27.87 59.48 16.41
CA PRO A 75 -28.33 59.65 17.78
C PRO A 75 -27.27 60.29 18.70
N SER A 76 -27.72 61.10 19.67
CA SER A 76 -26.84 61.75 20.63
C SER A 76 -26.01 60.77 21.46
N LEU A 77 -26.58 59.61 21.80
CA LEU A 77 -25.89 58.55 22.53
C LEU A 77 -24.71 57.97 21.73
N LEU A 78 -24.89 57.77 20.42
CA LEU A 78 -23.80 57.30 19.55
C LEU A 78 -22.70 58.35 19.42
N THR A 79 -23.06 59.63 19.36
CA THR A 79 -22.08 60.73 19.35
C THR A 79 -21.22 60.70 20.62
N GLN A 80 -21.82 60.50 21.79
CA GLN A 80 -21.09 60.37 23.06
C GLN A 80 -20.17 59.13 23.07
N LEU A 81 -20.62 58.01 22.49
CA LEU A 81 -19.79 56.81 22.38
C LEU A 81 -18.58 57.05 21.46
N VAL A 82 -18.76 57.74 20.34
CA VAL A 82 -17.66 58.11 19.43
C VAL A 82 -16.61 58.93 20.17
N GLU A 83 -17.02 59.98 20.91
CA GLU A 83 -16.11 60.82 21.71
C GLU A 83 -15.36 60.00 22.77
N LEU A 84 -16.06 59.07 23.45
CA LEU A 84 -15.46 58.20 24.45
C LEU A 84 -14.38 57.30 23.83
N VAL A 85 -14.67 56.63 22.71
CA VAL A 85 -13.71 55.75 22.04
C VAL A 85 -12.53 56.53 21.49
N GLN A 86 -12.76 57.71 20.90
CA GLN A 86 -11.70 58.60 20.43
C GLN A 86 -10.73 59.00 21.56
N SER A 87 -11.21 59.15 22.80
CA SER A 87 -10.34 59.44 23.95
C SER A 87 -9.40 58.29 24.35
N LYS A 88 -9.65 57.06 23.85
CA LYS A 88 -8.89 55.84 24.19
C LYS A 88 -7.96 55.37 23.09
N VAL A 89 -7.99 56.00 21.91
CA VAL A 89 -7.17 55.64 20.76
C VAL A 89 -6.24 56.79 20.38
N PRO A 90 -5.11 56.52 19.69
CA PRO A 90 -4.26 57.57 19.14
C PRO A 90 -5.04 58.51 18.20
N SER A 91 -4.71 59.81 18.26
CA SER A 91 -5.43 60.86 17.51
C SER A 91 -5.47 60.66 16.00
N VAL A 92 -4.50 59.93 15.44
CA VAL A 92 -4.46 59.55 14.02
C VAL A 92 -5.66 58.69 13.58
N PHE A 93 -6.32 57.99 14.50
CA PHE A 93 -7.46 57.12 14.22
C PHE A 93 -8.81 57.80 14.44
N ASN A 94 -8.86 59.06 14.92
CA ASN A 94 -10.11 59.71 15.32
C ASN A 94 -11.14 59.76 14.18
N SER A 95 -10.71 60.11 12.96
CA SER A 95 -11.59 60.15 11.79
C SER A 95 -12.12 58.76 11.43
N SER A 96 -11.25 57.74 11.42
CA SER A 96 -11.61 56.37 11.09
C SER A 96 -12.59 55.78 12.10
N VAL A 97 -12.36 56.01 13.40
CA VAL A 97 -13.26 55.58 14.47
C VAL A 97 -14.64 56.23 14.33
N SER A 98 -14.69 57.53 14.05
CA SER A 98 -15.96 58.21 13.81
C SER A 98 -16.70 57.60 12.63
N SER A 99 -16.03 57.45 11.47
CA SER A 99 -16.62 56.88 10.26
C SER A 99 -17.18 55.47 10.50
N LEU A 100 -16.40 54.57 11.11
CA LEU A 100 -16.80 53.18 11.34
C LEU A 100 -17.99 53.05 12.30
N LEU A 101 -17.99 53.81 13.40
CA LEU A 101 -19.10 53.77 14.37
C LEU A 101 -20.39 54.35 13.79
N THR A 102 -20.30 55.42 12.99
CA THR A 102 -21.47 55.98 12.29
C THR A 102 -21.96 55.10 11.15
N GLU A 103 -21.05 54.38 10.46
CA GLU A 103 -21.38 53.40 9.43
C GLU A 103 -22.19 52.24 10.02
N PHE A 104 -21.82 51.74 11.21
CA PHE A 104 -22.57 50.68 11.88
C PHE A 104 -24.03 51.06 12.14
N PHE A 105 -24.28 52.32 12.48
CA PHE A 105 -25.64 52.85 12.59
C PHE A 105 -26.33 52.96 11.23
N ALA A 106 -25.63 53.45 10.20
CA ALA A 106 -26.15 53.58 8.84
C ALA A 106 -26.63 52.24 8.26
N LEU A 107 -25.91 51.15 8.55
CA LEU A 107 -26.21 49.80 8.07
C LEU A 107 -27.34 49.10 8.84
N GLY A 108 -27.71 49.62 10.01
CA GLY A 108 -28.81 49.09 10.80
C GLY A 108 -30.19 49.36 10.15
N PRO A 109 -31.24 48.67 10.60
CA PRO A 109 -32.61 48.87 10.09
C PRO A 109 -33.09 50.33 10.17
N ASP A 110 -32.63 51.06 11.20
CA ASP A 110 -32.98 52.48 11.45
C ASP A 110 -32.06 53.49 10.74
N GLY A 111 -30.99 53.00 10.09
CA GLY A 111 -29.94 53.81 9.47
C GLY A 111 -30.26 54.33 8.07
N GLY A 112 -31.35 53.85 7.46
CA GLY A 112 -31.86 54.33 6.18
C GLY A 112 -31.02 53.91 4.97
N TYR A 113 -30.18 52.88 5.09
CA TYR A 113 -29.42 52.30 3.98
C TYR A 113 -30.32 51.47 3.05
N THR A 114 -30.22 51.72 1.74
CA THR A 114 -31.10 51.11 0.71
C THR A 114 -30.53 49.83 0.12
N GLY A 115 -29.44 49.28 0.67
CA GLY A 115 -28.78 48.08 0.17
C GLY A 115 -27.75 48.30 -0.94
N THR A 116 -27.66 49.52 -1.50
CA THR A 116 -26.69 49.86 -2.57
C THR A 116 -25.77 51.01 -2.13
N PRO A 117 -24.44 50.83 -2.12
CA PRO A 117 -23.50 51.90 -1.76
C PRO A 117 -23.52 53.04 -2.79
N SER A 118 -23.28 54.27 -2.34
CA SER A 118 -23.07 55.41 -3.26
C SER A 118 -21.72 55.29 -3.98
N ALA A 119 -21.56 55.99 -5.11
CA ALA A 119 -20.32 55.96 -5.88
C ALA A 119 -19.09 56.31 -5.01
N GLY A 120 -18.10 55.40 -4.97
CA GLY A 120 -16.88 55.55 -4.17
C GLY A 120 -16.96 55.00 -2.73
N GLN A 121 -18.15 54.58 -2.28
CA GLN A 121 -18.37 53.86 -1.03
C GLN A 121 -18.51 52.36 -1.30
N PHE A 122 -18.17 51.53 -0.32
CA PHE A 122 -18.27 50.07 -0.41
C PHE A 122 -18.84 49.51 0.89
N SER A 123 -19.75 48.54 0.80
CA SER A 123 -20.21 47.80 1.98
C SER A 123 -19.03 47.13 2.70
N PRO A 124 -19.02 47.06 4.03
CA PRO A 124 -18.11 46.16 4.73
C PRO A 124 -18.37 44.71 4.32
N GLN A 125 -17.34 43.85 4.40
CA GLN A 125 -17.46 42.44 4.00
C GLN A 125 -18.56 41.68 4.75
N PHE A 126 -18.87 42.07 5.99
CA PHE A 126 -19.92 41.42 6.77
C PHE A 126 -21.34 41.85 6.35
N HIS A 127 -21.50 42.92 5.57
CA HIS A 127 -22.79 43.45 5.13
C HIS A 127 -23.02 43.10 3.65
N ASP A 128 -23.28 41.81 3.42
CA ASP A 128 -23.59 41.22 2.13
C ASP A 128 -24.80 40.28 2.23
N GLN A 129 -25.30 39.83 1.07
CA GLN A 129 -26.35 38.81 0.97
C GLN A 129 -25.76 37.46 0.50
N ASN A 130 -24.49 37.20 0.83
CA ASN A 130 -23.80 35.97 0.45
C ASN A 130 -24.16 34.80 1.39
N THR A 131 -25.45 34.66 1.68
CA THR A 131 -26.04 33.58 2.46
C THR A 131 -26.90 32.69 1.56
N LEU A 132 -27.21 31.48 2.03
CA LEU A 132 -28.02 30.52 1.27
C LEU A 132 -29.46 30.99 1.04
N ASP A 133 -29.99 31.78 1.95
CA ASP A 133 -31.35 32.32 1.94
C ASP A 133 -31.44 33.75 1.37
N GLY A 134 -30.30 34.34 0.98
CA GLY A 134 -30.21 35.72 0.48
C GLY A 134 -30.49 36.80 1.54
N SER A 135 -30.51 36.43 2.83
CA SER A 135 -30.60 37.38 3.93
C SER A 135 -29.28 38.15 4.12
N TRP A 136 -29.35 39.32 4.75
CA TRP A 136 -28.12 40.05 5.11
C TRP A 136 -27.39 39.32 6.24
N ARG A 137 -26.12 39.02 6.01
CA ARG A 137 -25.27 38.24 6.95
C ARG A 137 -25.21 38.83 8.35
N ASP A 138 -25.26 40.15 8.49
CA ASP A 138 -25.21 40.87 9.77
C ASP A 138 -26.58 41.17 10.39
N GLN A 139 -27.68 40.93 9.65
CA GLN A 139 -29.05 41.12 10.14
C GLN A 139 -29.77 39.80 10.47
N TRP A 140 -29.17 38.66 10.10
CA TRP A 140 -29.64 37.30 10.42
C TRP A 140 -31.08 36.98 10.02
N GLY A 141 -31.71 37.78 9.15
CA GLY A 141 -33.03 37.49 8.55
C GLY A 141 -34.18 37.27 9.54
N ASN A 142 -34.19 37.93 10.71
CA ASN A 142 -35.13 37.67 11.82
C ASN A 142 -35.05 36.25 12.41
N GLN A 143 -33.91 35.58 12.25
CA GLN A 143 -33.63 34.28 12.85
C GLN A 143 -32.50 34.42 13.88
N GLN A 144 -32.41 33.45 14.79
CA GLN A 144 -31.24 33.35 15.65
C GLN A 144 -30.08 32.80 14.80
N PRO A 145 -28.90 33.44 14.82
CA PRO A 145 -27.75 32.95 14.07
C PRO A 145 -27.34 31.57 14.57
N TRP A 146 -26.93 30.72 13.64
CA TRP A 146 -26.45 29.36 13.89
C TRP A 146 -24.97 29.28 13.56
N PHE A 147 -24.14 28.93 14.56
CA PHE A 147 -22.70 28.75 14.37
C PHE A 147 -22.24 27.52 15.14
N PRO A 148 -22.29 26.30 14.54
CA PRO A 148 -21.77 25.09 15.15
C PRO A 148 -20.32 25.28 15.60
N LEU A 149 -20.05 25.06 16.88
CA LEU A 149 -18.74 25.25 17.48
C LEU A 149 -18.04 23.91 17.67
N PHE A 150 -18.75 22.93 18.22
CA PHE A 150 -18.21 21.61 18.48
C PHE A 150 -19.29 20.52 18.49
N ILE A 151 -18.83 19.29 18.31
CA ILE A 151 -19.61 18.07 18.46
C ILE A 151 -19.16 17.38 19.76
N GLU A 152 -20.10 16.99 20.59
CA GLU A 152 -19.88 16.03 21.68
C GLU A 152 -20.42 14.67 21.27
N TRP A 153 -19.62 13.64 21.44
CA TRP A 153 -20.01 12.27 21.16
C TRP A 153 -19.70 11.38 22.34
N GLU A 154 -20.53 10.36 22.53
CA GLU A 154 -20.29 9.24 23.43
C GLU A 154 -20.72 7.97 22.71
N VAL A 155 -19.87 6.94 22.76
CA VAL A 155 -20.12 5.63 22.17
C VAL A 155 -19.94 4.54 23.21
N GLU A 156 -20.71 3.48 23.03
CA GLU A 156 -20.49 2.20 23.70
C GLU A 156 -19.75 1.29 22.73
N TYR A 157 -18.49 1.00 23.04
CA TYR A 157 -17.64 0.09 22.28
C TYR A 157 -17.65 -1.29 22.94
N THR A 158 -17.92 -2.34 22.18
CA THR A 158 -17.85 -3.74 22.58
C THR A 158 -16.67 -4.39 21.86
N HIS A 159 -15.72 -4.92 22.64
CA HIS A 159 -14.57 -5.65 22.11
C HIS A 159 -15.00 -7.04 21.61
N VAL A 160 -14.55 -7.45 20.42
CA VAL A 160 -14.86 -8.76 19.84
C VAL A 160 -13.57 -9.57 19.77
N PRO A 161 -13.47 -10.78 20.33
CA PRO A 161 -12.21 -11.53 20.41
C PRO A 161 -11.48 -11.67 19.07
N PHE A 162 -10.15 -11.49 19.07
CA PHE A 162 -9.37 -11.45 17.82
C PHE A 162 -9.44 -12.74 17.01
N GLN A 163 -9.59 -13.92 17.64
CA GLN A 163 -9.74 -15.20 16.95
C GLN A 163 -10.98 -15.29 16.04
N ASP A 164 -11.98 -14.45 16.28
CA ASP A 164 -13.20 -14.40 15.47
C ASP A 164 -13.04 -13.46 14.27
N TRP A 165 -11.85 -12.91 14.02
CA TRP A 165 -11.55 -12.07 12.86
C TRP A 165 -10.70 -12.80 11.83
N SER A 166 -11.04 -12.64 10.55
CA SER A 166 -10.23 -13.13 9.44
C SER A 166 -10.23 -12.15 8.27
N LEU A 167 -9.11 -12.09 7.56
CA LEU A 167 -8.98 -11.34 6.31
C LEU A 167 -9.69 -12.11 5.21
N SER A 168 -10.73 -11.52 4.64
CA SER A 168 -11.53 -12.17 3.60
C SER A 168 -12.10 -11.18 2.60
N GLU A 169 -12.66 -11.74 1.52
CA GLU A 169 -13.32 -10.97 0.47
C GLU A 169 -14.78 -10.79 0.88
N HIS A 170 -15.18 -9.53 1.01
CA HIS A 170 -16.54 -9.17 1.37
C HIS A 170 -17.10 -8.21 0.34
N THR A 171 -18.29 -8.54 -0.18
CA THR A 171 -19.09 -7.56 -0.90
C THR A 171 -19.53 -6.49 0.09
N ALA A 172 -19.40 -5.23 -0.33
CA ALA A 172 -20.05 -4.16 0.41
C ALA A 172 -21.54 -4.12 0.06
N ARG A 173 -22.40 -3.65 0.97
CA ARG A 173 -23.85 -3.66 0.76
C ARG A 173 -24.31 -3.00 -0.55
N LEU A 174 -23.58 -2.00 -1.01
CA LEU A 174 -23.89 -1.21 -2.22
C LEU A 174 -22.89 -1.40 -3.37
N SER A 175 -21.86 -2.24 -3.18
CA SER A 175 -20.85 -2.51 -4.20
C SER A 175 -20.93 -3.96 -4.65
N ALA A 176 -20.97 -4.16 -5.97
CA ALA A 176 -20.85 -5.49 -6.55
C ALA A 176 -19.43 -6.07 -6.40
N GLY A 177 -18.42 -5.21 -6.21
CA GLY A 177 -17.03 -5.64 -6.07
C GLY A 177 -16.74 -6.13 -4.66
N GLU A 178 -16.14 -7.31 -4.57
CA GLU A 178 -15.59 -7.84 -3.33
C GLU A 178 -14.34 -7.06 -2.93
N LEU A 179 -14.28 -6.60 -1.67
CA LEU A 179 -13.13 -5.91 -1.10
C LEU A 179 -12.45 -6.83 -0.10
N THR A 180 -11.12 -6.93 -0.19
CA THR A 180 -10.32 -7.65 0.80
C THR A 180 -10.24 -6.83 2.08
N ARG A 181 -10.89 -7.30 3.14
CA ARG A 181 -10.90 -6.64 4.46
C ARG A 181 -11.06 -7.65 5.59
N TYR A 182 -10.73 -7.24 6.80
CA TYR A 182 -11.07 -8.05 7.97
C TYR A 182 -12.57 -8.05 8.22
N GLY A 183 -13.12 -9.24 8.43
CA GLY A 183 -14.49 -9.44 8.88
C GLY A 183 -14.56 -10.49 9.97
N ILE A 184 -15.74 -10.59 10.58
CA ILE A 184 -16.03 -11.52 11.65
C ILE A 184 -16.36 -12.88 11.04
N SER A 185 -15.62 -13.91 11.46
CA SER A 185 -15.68 -15.28 11.00
C SER A 185 -15.60 -16.22 12.20
N VAL A 186 -16.71 -16.30 12.95
CA VAL A 186 -16.81 -17.17 14.12
C VAL A 186 -16.68 -18.64 13.70
N GLN A 187 -15.91 -19.42 14.46
CA GLN A 187 -15.81 -20.86 14.22
C GLN A 187 -17.13 -21.58 14.55
N PRO A 188 -17.61 -22.47 13.66
CA PRO A 188 -18.83 -23.23 13.92
C PRO A 188 -18.66 -24.17 15.12
N PRO A 189 -19.69 -24.35 15.97
CA PRO A 189 -19.69 -25.34 17.04
C PRO A 189 -19.44 -26.75 16.51
N SER A 190 -18.78 -27.59 17.31
CA SER A 190 -18.54 -29.00 16.99
C SER A 190 -19.83 -29.71 16.53
N GLY A 191 -19.89 -30.10 15.25
CA GLY A 191 -21.04 -30.78 14.65
C GLY A 191 -21.96 -29.91 13.78
N SER A 192 -21.70 -28.61 13.66
CA SER A 192 -22.37 -27.70 12.71
C SER A 192 -21.42 -27.32 11.56
N SER A 193 -21.95 -27.16 10.35
CA SER A 193 -21.23 -26.58 9.20
C SER A 193 -21.40 -25.07 9.09
N THR A 194 -22.37 -24.49 9.80
CA THR A 194 -22.73 -23.07 9.69
C THR A 194 -22.22 -22.30 10.90
N PRO A 195 -21.47 -21.21 10.70
CA PRO A 195 -21.01 -20.37 11.79
C PRO A 195 -22.21 -19.66 12.46
N PRO A 196 -22.25 -19.58 13.80
CA PRO A 196 -23.31 -18.88 14.50
C PRO A 196 -23.16 -17.36 14.32
N PRO A 197 -24.25 -16.60 14.45
CA PRO A 197 -24.18 -15.14 14.47
C PRO A 197 -23.38 -14.63 15.66
N LEU A 198 -22.80 -13.44 15.55
CA LEU A 198 -21.95 -12.84 16.59
C LEU A 198 -22.66 -12.74 17.95
N TRP A 199 -23.93 -12.32 17.99
CA TRP A 199 -24.70 -12.20 19.24
C TRP A 199 -24.95 -13.54 19.95
N GLU A 200 -24.86 -14.68 19.27
CA GLU A 200 -24.93 -16.02 19.87
C GLU A 200 -23.53 -16.56 20.23
N ALA A 201 -22.51 -16.15 19.46
CA ALA A 201 -21.13 -16.56 19.64
C ALA A 201 -20.43 -15.86 20.80
N LEU A 202 -20.72 -14.56 20.96
CA LEU A 202 -20.09 -13.71 21.97
C LEU A 202 -20.53 -14.15 23.36
N LYS A 203 -19.58 -14.56 24.18
CA LYS A 203 -19.87 -15.00 25.55
C LYS A 203 -19.74 -13.82 26.50
N PRO A 204 -20.76 -13.53 27.32
CA PRO A 204 -20.62 -12.56 28.39
C PRO A 204 -19.64 -13.10 29.45
N GLY A 205 -19.05 -12.18 30.19
CA GLY A 205 -18.20 -12.49 31.33
C GLY A 205 -18.96 -13.11 32.49
N THR A 206 -18.22 -13.39 33.56
CA THR A 206 -18.72 -13.96 34.83
C THR A 206 -19.86 -13.16 35.45
N ASP A 207 -19.84 -11.83 35.33
CA ASP A 207 -20.90 -10.94 35.82
C ASP A 207 -22.05 -10.74 34.82
N GLY A 208 -22.04 -11.45 33.69
CA GLY A 208 -23.05 -11.35 32.63
C GLY A 208 -22.87 -10.16 31.68
N ASN A 209 -21.80 -9.37 31.84
CA ASN A 209 -21.49 -8.22 31.01
C ASN A 209 -20.52 -8.60 29.87
N PHE A 210 -20.62 -7.92 28.73
CA PHE A 210 -19.61 -8.01 27.67
C PHE A 210 -18.44 -7.04 27.94
N ASP A 211 -17.30 -7.27 27.28
CA ASP A 211 -16.13 -6.38 27.30
C ASP A 211 -16.47 -5.03 26.64
N THR A 212 -17.07 -4.16 27.44
CA THR A 212 -17.70 -2.92 26.98
C THR A 212 -17.02 -1.70 27.58
N ARG A 213 -16.92 -0.65 26.77
CA ARG A 213 -16.24 0.60 27.08
C ARG A 213 -17.11 1.76 26.66
N THR A 214 -17.43 2.66 27.60
CA THR A 214 -18.01 3.95 27.24
C THR A 214 -16.86 4.92 26.95
N LEU A 215 -16.79 5.39 25.71
CA LEU A 215 -15.79 6.34 25.24
C LEU A 215 -16.49 7.63 24.86
N SER A 216 -15.88 8.77 25.14
CA SER A 216 -16.44 10.07 24.76
C SER A 216 -15.35 11.03 24.31
N GLY A 217 -15.76 12.01 23.52
CA GLY A 217 -14.88 13.04 23.01
C GLY A 217 -15.62 14.30 22.63
N ARG A 218 -14.85 15.37 22.44
CA ARG A 218 -15.34 16.66 21.95
C ARG A 218 -14.46 17.11 20.80
N VAL A 219 -15.09 17.51 19.70
CA VAL A 219 -14.40 17.86 18.45
C VAL A 219 -14.85 19.22 17.98
N LEU A 220 -13.89 20.12 17.71
CA LEU A 220 -14.19 21.45 17.20
C LEU A 220 -14.57 21.37 15.73
N ILE A 221 -15.57 22.17 15.34
CA ILE A 221 -16.05 22.23 13.95
C ILE A 221 -15.21 23.25 13.17
N LEU A 222 -14.50 22.76 12.17
CA LEU A 222 -13.64 23.54 11.30
C LEU A 222 -14.25 23.69 9.89
N PRO A 223 -13.90 24.74 9.13
CA PRO A 223 -14.44 24.95 7.78
C PRO A 223 -13.83 24.03 6.71
N GLN A 224 -12.80 23.26 7.05
CA GLN A 224 -12.00 22.44 6.14
C GLN A 224 -12.75 21.39 5.29
N PRO A 225 -13.85 20.74 5.73
CA PRO A 225 -14.45 19.64 5.00
C PRO A 225 -14.93 19.97 3.57
N SER A 226 -15.57 21.12 3.39
CA SER A 226 -16.07 21.57 2.07
C SER A 226 -14.92 21.85 1.10
N PHE A 227 -13.82 22.40 1.60
CA PHE A 227 -12.61 22.65 0.81
C PHE A 227 -11.92 21.36 0.39
N SER A 228 -11.84 20.36 1.28
CA SER A 228 -11.28 19.05 0.98
C SER A 228 -12.07 18.33 -0.12
N LEU A 229 -13.41 18.32 -0.02
CA LEU A 229 -14.27 17.73 -1.05
C LEU A 229 -14.12 18.46 -2.38
N PHE A 230 -14.14 19.80 -2.36
CA PHE A 230 -13.90 20.60 -3.56
C PHE A 230 -12.56 20.26 -4.22
N ALA A 231 -11.48 20.20 -3.45
CA ALA A 231 -10.15 19.89 -3.96
C ALA A 231 -10.09 18.49 -4.55
N LYS A 232 -10.73 17.50 -3.92
CA LYS A 232 -10.81 16.12 -4.43
C LYS A 232 -11.59 16.01 -5.72
N VAL A 233 -12.77 16.64 -5.81
CA VAL A 233 -13.56 16.65 -7.06
C VAL A 233 -12.82 17.39 -8.17
N LYS A 234 -12.16 18.51 -7.86
CA LYS A 234 -11.31 19.23 -8.82
C LYS A 234 -10.13 18.37 -9.30
N GLN A 235 -9.49 17.64 -8.39
CA GLN A 235 -8.40 16.72 -8.73
C GLN A 235 -8.91 15.57 -9.62
N LEU A 236 -10.08 15.01 -9.32
CA LEU A 236 -10.72 13.99 -10.16
C LEU A 236 -10.95 14.52 -11.58
N PHE A 237 -11.53 15.72 -11.73
CA PHE A 237 -11.73 16.33 -13.05
C PHE A 237 -10.41 16.60 -13.79
N THR A 238 -9.33 16.89 -13.07
CA THR A 238 -8.01 17.14 -13.66
C THR A 238 -7.33 15.83 -14.10
N ASN A 239 -7.55 14.74 -13.36
CA ASN A 239 -6.94 13.43 -13.63
C ASN A 239 -7.71 12.62 -14.68
N THR A 240 -8.99 12.90 -14.89
CA THR A 240 -9.81 12.24 -15.91
C THR A 240 -9.57 12.90 -17.27
N PRO A 241 -9.29 12.12 -18.34
CA PRO A 241 -9.17 12.66 -19.69
C PRO A 241 -10.40 13.49 -20.10
N PRO A 242 -10.23 14.68 -20.71
CA PRO A 242 -11.36 15.56 -21.06
C PRO A 242 -12.43 14.91 -21.92
N ASP A 243 -12.02 14.00 -22.82
CA ASP A 243 -12.90 13.31 -23.75
C ASP A 243 -13.91 12.43 -23.00
N ILE A 244 -13.44 11.67 -22.00
CA ILE A 244 -14.28 10.83 -21.14
C ILE A 244 -15.16 11.70 -20.25
N LEU A 245 -14.58 12.74 -19.64
CA LEU A 245 -15.32 13.60 -18.71
C LEU A 245 -16.49 14.32 -19.39
N ALA A 246 -16.30 14.76 -20.64
CA ALA A 246 -17.31 15.44 -21.44
C ALA A 246 -18.52 14.55 -21.80
N GLU A 247 -18.38 13.22 -21.78
CA GLU A 247 -19.50 12.29 -21.98
C GLU A 247 -20.49 12.30 -20.81
N TYR A 248 -19.99 12.57 -19.60
CA TYR A 248 -20.78 12.53 -18.36
C TYR A 248 -21.18 13.92 -17.85
N LEU A 249 -20.31 14.92 -18.00
CA LEU A 249 -20.51 16.28 -17.48
C LEU A 249 -19.96 17.33 -18.45
N SER A 250 -20.80 18.26 -18.88
CA SER A 250 -20.36 19.43 -19.65
C SER A 250 -19.48 20.36 -18.80
N VAL A 251 -18.64 21.18 -19.44
CA VAL A 251 -17.76 22.14 -18.74
C VAL A 251 -18.55 23.08 -17.83
N ALA A 252 -19.73 23.52 -18.26
CA ALA A 252 -20.62 24.37 -17.46
C ALA A 252 -21.16 23.63 -16.22
N GLU A 253 -21.48 22.35 -16.34
CA GLU A 253 -21.93 21.52 -15.21
C GLU A 253 -20.79 21.23 -14.24
N GLN A 254 -19.57 21.03 -14.74
CA GLN A 254 -18.38 20.87 -13.91
C GLN A 254 -18.11 22.13 -13.06
N GLU A 255 -18.14 23.31 -13.68
CA GLU A 255 -18.01 24.60 -12.98
C GLU A 255 -19.15 24.80 -11.98
N ASN A 256 -20.38 24.47 -12.37
CA ASN A 256 -21.54 24.55 -11.50
C ASN A 256 -21.40 23.66 -10.26
N LEU A 257 -20.96 22.41 -10.43
CA LEU A 257 -20.75 21.46 -9.35
C LEU A 257 -19.67 21.97 -8.38
N LEU A 258 -18.52 22.38 -8.91
CA LEU A 258 -17.41 22.92 -8.11
C LEU A 258 -17.85 24.14 -7.30
N ASN A 259 -18.56 25.08 -7.90
CA ASN A 259 -19.07 26.27 -7.21
C ASN A 259 -20.10 25.91 -6.13
N ASN A 260 -20.98 24.94 -6.38
CA ASN A 260 -22.03 24.54 -5.45
C ASN A 260 -21.52 23.67 -4.29
N ILE A 261 -20.41 22.93 -4.44
CA ILE A 261 -19.81 22.16 -3.33
C ILE A 261 -19.41 23.08 -2.17
N GLN A 262 -18.82 24.24 -2.47
CA GLN A 262 -18.39 25.19 -1.45
C GLN A 262 -19.53 26.06 -0.92
N THR A 263 -20.50 26.39 -1.78
CA THR A 263 -21.52 27.40 -1.45
C THR A 263 -22.84 26.82 -0.99
N LYS A 264 -23.24 25.63 -1.48
CA LYS A 264 -24.59 25.07 -1.26
C LYS A 264 -24.63 23.75 -0.50
N LEU A 265 -23.56 22.96 -0.53
CA LEU A 265 -23.54 21.67 0.12
C LEU A 265 -23.37 21.86 1.64
N GLN A 266 -24.46 21.65 2.39
CA GLN A 266 -24.49 21.77 3.84
C GLN A 266 -24.14 20.45 4.50
N PHE A 267 -22.92 20.34 5.04
CA PHE A 267 -22.52 19.20 5.84
C PHE A 267 -21.45 19.57 6.86
N LEU A 268 -21.42 18.81 7.95
CA LEU A 268 -20.33 18.81 8.91
C LEU A 268 -19.56 17.50 8.78
N SER A 269 -18.24 17.56 8.93
CA SER A 269 -17.40 16.37 9.04
C SER A 269 -16.51 16.51 10.25
N SER A 270 -16.42 15.44 11.03
CA SER A 270 -15.67 15.42 12.27
C SER A 270 -15.12 14.00 12.52
N PRO A 271 -13.79 13.82 12.65
CA PRO A 271 -13.25 12.59 13.21
C PRO A 271 -13.74 12.42 14.65
N LEU A 272 -14.04 11.20 15.08
CA LEU A 272 -14.36 10.86 16.48
C LEU A 272 -13.09 10.89 17.34
N THR A 273 -12.48 12.07 17.40
CA THR A 273 -11.15 12.29 17.98
C THR A 273 -11.12 11.86 19.44
N GLY A 274 -10.23 10.93 19.76
CA GLY A 274 -10.06 10.38 21.10
C GLY A 274 -10.63 8.98 21.28
N LEU A 275 -11.23 8.37 20.25
CA LEU A 275 -11.71 6.99 20.29
C LEU A 275 -10.56 6.01 20.52
N ASN A 276 -9.54 6.04 19.65
CA ASN A 276 -8.35 5.18 19.80
C ASN A 276 -7.56 5.52 21.08
N ALA A 277 -7.44 6.81 21.43
CA ALA A 277 -6.79 7.24 22.67
C ALA A 277 -7.49 6.67 23.91
N GLY A 278 -8.83 6.66 23.92
CA GLY A 278 -9.58 6.12 25.05
C GLY A 278 -9.43 4.60 25.22
N LEU A 279 -9.18 3.88 24.11
CA LEU A 279 -8.83 2.45 24.11
C LEU A 279 -7.41 2.20 24.59
N THR A 280 -6.47 3.13 24.37
CA THR A 280 -5.11 3.08 24.94
C THR A 280 -5.00 3.72 26.32
N THR A 281 -6.12 3.98 27.00
CA THR A 281 -6.19 4.59 28.34
C THR A 281 -5.58 5.99 28.44
N GLN A 282 -5.79 6.80 27.40
CA GLN A 282 -5.37 8.19 27.31
C GLN A 282 -6.55 9.13 27.01
N ALA A 283 -6.49 10.35 27.52
CA ALA A 283 -7.46 11.40 27.30
C ALA A 283 -6.92 12.44 26.32
N THR A 284 -7.66 12.67 25.23
CA THR A 284 -7.38 13.77 24.30
C THR A 284 -8.21 14.99 24.68
N GLY A 285 -7.61 16.17 24.77
CA GLY A 285 -8.33 17.39 25.11
C GLY A 285 -7.47 18.62 25.34
N SER A 286 -8.14 19.72 25.67
CA SER A 286 -7.48 20.96 26.13
C SER A 286 -7.21 20.86 27.63
N HIS A 287 -6.10 20.24 27.98
CA HIS A 287 -5.65 20.11 29.36
C HIS A 287 -4.96 21.39 29.84
N ILE A 288 -4.97 21.62 31.16
CA ILE A 288 -4.22 22.73 31.76
C ILE A 288 -2.73 22.45 31.57
N LYS A 289 -2.02 23.37 30.90
CA LYS A 289 -0.59 23.21 30.65
C LYS A 289 0.24 23.66 31.86
N PRO A 290 1.31 22.92 32.23
CA PRO A 290 2.25 23.33 33.27
C PRO A 290 3.27 24.39 32.79
N GLU A 291 2.97 25.08 31.68
CA GLU A 291 3.87 25.98 30.97
C GLU A 291 3.18 27.31 30.61
N ASN A 292 3.96 28.38 30.58
CA ASN A 292 3.59 29.66 29.98
C ASN A 292 4.25 29.81 28.61
N LYS A 293 3.46 30.16 27.59
CA LYS A 293 3.96 30.58 26.28
C LYS A 293 4.15 32.08 26.22
N THR A 294 5.31 32.51 25.74
CA THR A 294 5.63 33.92 25.48
C THR A 294 6.18 34.06 24.07
N ILE A 295 5.64 35.00 23.30
CA ILE A 295 6.11 35.31 21.95
C ILE A 295 6.93 36.60 22.03
N ASP A 296 8.19 36.54 21.62
CA ASP A 296 9.07 37.70 21.51
C ASP A 296 9.66 37.84 20.08
N SER A 297 10.61 38.77 19.89
CA SER A 297 11.25 39.01 18.58
C SER A 297 12.09 37.83 18.06
N THR A 298 12.36 36.82 18.89
CA THR A 298 13.16 35.64 18.56
C THR A 298 12.32 34.38 18.34
N GLY A 299 11.04 34.40 18.71
CA GLY A 299 10.10 33.30 18.46
C GLY A 299 9.15 33.04 19.63
N ASP A 300 8.52 31.85 19.59
CA ASP A 300 7.71 31.32 20.67
C ASP A 300 8.61 30.59 21.67
N HIS A 301 8.52 30.93 22.95
CA HIS A 301 9.27 30.30 24.04
C HIS A 301 8.30 29.73 25.07
N SER A 302 8.58 28.49 25.49
CA SER A 302 7.84 27.86 26.59
C SER A 302 8.66 27.90 27.89
N THR A 303 8.02 28.34 28.96
CA THR A 303 8.62 28.40 30.30
C THR A 303 7.79 27.60 31.29
N ALA A 304 8.43 26.73 32.06
CA ALA A 304 7.74 25.96 33.09
C ALA A 304 7.14 26.90 34.16
N ILE A 305 5.91 26.63 34.58
CA ILE A 305 5.31 27.32 35.72
C ILE A 305 6.00 26.80 36.99
N PRO A 306 6.57 27.66 37.85
CA PRO A 306 7.29 27.19 39.04
C PRO A 306 6.47 26.29 39.96
N ALA A 307 5.16 26.53 40.04
CA ALA A 307 4.23 25.70 40.82
C ALA A 307 4.00 24.29 40.26
N ALA A 308 4.36 24.04 38.99
CA ALA A 308 4.28 22.73 38.36
C ALA A 308 5.57 21.91 38.52
N ALA A 309 6.68 22.54 38.95
CA ALA A 309 7.94 21.84 39.15
C ALA A 309 7.89 20.98 40.42
N PHE A 310 8.13 19.68 40.26
CA PHE A 310 8.21 18.71 41.36
C PHE A 310 9.40 17.75 41.14
N PRO A 311 10.61 18.15 41.57
CA PRO A 311 11.85 17.42 41.29
C PRO A 311 11.85 15.97 41.78
N ASP A 312 11.17 15.68 42.88
CA ASP A 312 11.10 14.33 43.46
C ASP A 312 10.35 13.34 42.55
N ALA A 313 9.42 13.82 41.72
CA ALA A 313 8.78 13.02 40.67
C ALA A 313 9.42 13.22 39.28
N SER A 314 10.63 13.78 39.22
CA SER A 314 11.34 14.13 37.98
C SER A 314 10.62 15.15 37.08
N LEU A 315 9.64 15.89 37.61
CA LEU A 315 9.01 17.02 36.93
C LEU A 315 9.86 18.29 37.13
N THR A 316 11.08 18.26 36.60
CA THR A 316 12.00 19.41 36.63
C THR A 316 11.60 20.45 35.58
N GLU A 317 12.03 21.70 35.74
CA GLU A 317 11.75 22.76 34.75
C GLU A 317 12.17 22.36 33.33
N SER A 318 13.36 21.73 33.19
CA SER A 318 13.86 21.26 31.90
C SER A 318 13.00 20.16 31.30
N ASN A 319 12.47 19.24 32.12
CA ASN A 319 11.59 18.17 31.63
C ASN A 319 10.20 18.68 31.29
N ILE A 320 9.68 19.62 32.07
CA ILE A 320 8.39 20.25 31.81
C ILE A 320 8.45 20.96 30.46
N GLN A 321 9.49 21.76 30.21
CA GLN A 321 9.69 22.48 28.95
C GLN A 321 9.82 21.59 27.70
N LEU A 322 10.02 20.27 27.85
CA LEU A 322 9.98 19.32 26.72
C LEU A 322 8.54 19.02 26.25
N ILE A 323 7.51 19.36 27.05
CA ILE A 323 6.11 19.14 26.68
C ILE A 323 5.72 20.07 25.53
N ASP A 324 5.98 21.37 25.65
CA ASP A 324 5.72 22.41 24.63
C ASP A 324 4.30 22.30 24.01
N GLY A 325 4.22 21.96 22.72
CA GLY A 325 2.96 21.81 21.99
C GLY A 325 2.22 20.50 22.30
N ASN A 326 2.89 19.50 22.86
CA ASN A 326 2.45 18.10 22.90
C ASN A 326 1.65 17.74 24.17
N SER A 327 0.85 18.67 24.68
CA SER A 327 0.04 18.45 25.90
C SER A 327 -1.40 18.04 25.62
N ALA A 328 -1.75 17.78 24.35
CA ALA A 328 -3.13 17.47 23.96
C ALA A 328 -3.56 16.05 24.37
N LEU A 329 -2.61 15.16 24.61
CA LEU A 329 -2.81 13.76 24.98
C LEU A 329 -2.21 13.52 26.36
N THR A 330 -3.00 13.03 27.31
CA THR A 330 -2.55 12.74 28.67
C THR A 330 -2.97 11.33 29.09
N PRO A 331 -2.22 10.65 29.96
CA PRO A 331 -2.66 9.38 30.53
C PRO A 331 -3.97 9.55 31.32
N TYR A 332 -4.82 8.52 31.38
CA TYR A 332 -6.01 8.55 32.21
C TYR A 332 -5.67 8.66 33.70
N SER A 333 -4.60 8.00 34.17
CA SER A 333 -4.21 7.98 35.59
C SER A 333 -5.40 7.66 36.52
N THR A 334 -6.00 8.65 37.19
CA THR A 334 -7.16 8.50 38.07
C THR A 334 -8.44 9.17 37.54
N LEU A 335 -8.43 9.70 36.31
CA LEU A 335 -9.54 10.45 35.72
C LEU A 335 -10.76 9.57 35.43
N VAL A 336 -10.54 8.31 35.05
CA VAL A 336 -11.59 7.37 34.64
C VAL A 336 -11.53 6.13 35.51
N ASN A 337 -12.66 5.73 36.08
CA ASN A 337 -12.76 4.52 36.90
C ASN A 337 -13.20 3.31 36.07
N PHE A 338 -12.66 2.13 36.41
CA PHE A 338 -12.98 0.87 35.77
C PHE A 338 -13.58 -0.12 36.78
N PRO A 339 -14.90 -0.03 37.02
CA PRO A 339 -15.56 -0.81 38.08
C PRO A 339 -15.67 -2.29 37.75
N ASP A 340 -15.77 -2.64 36.46
CA ASP A 340 -15.63 -4.01 35.99
C ASP A 340 -14.17 -4.44 36.20
N ASN A 341 -13.95 -5.61 36.80
CA ASN A 341 -12.62 -6.15 37.09
C ASN A 341 -12.26 -7.35 36.20
N GLU A 342 -13.16 -7.81 35.33
CA GLU A 342 -12.96 -8.97 34.48
C GLU A 342 -12.17 -8.61 33.21
N PHE A 343 -12.55 -7.55 32.51
CA PHE A 343 -11.96 -7.21 31.21
C PHE A 343 -10.85 -6.18 31.33
N TYR A 344 -9.72 -6.31 30.65
CA TYR A 344 -8.65 -5.31 30.74
C TYR A 344 -8.99 -4.01 29.98
N PRO A 345 -8.84 -2.79 30.56
CA PRO A 345 -9.31 -1.54 29.95
C PRO A 345 -8.45 -1.05 28.78
N PHE A 346 -7.18 -1.43 28.74
CA PHE A 346 -6.24 -1.06 27.68
C PHE A 346 -6.31 -2.09 26.53
N LYS A 347 -6.54 -1.58 25.31
CA LYS A 347 -6.58 -2.39 24.09
C LYS A 347 -5.43 -2.00 23.15
N PRO A 348 -4.41 -2.85 22.97
CA PRO A 348 -3.29 -2.54 22.07
C PRO A 348 -3.69 -2.52 20.58
N VAL A 349 -4.76 -3.26 20.25
CA VAL A 349 -5.35 -3.35 18.91
C VAL A 349 -6.84 -3.10 19.04
N THR A 350 -7.39 -2.22 18.21
CA THR A 350 -8.83 -1.96 18.11
C THR A 350 -9.46 -3.00 17.20
N HIS A 351 -10.38 -3.81 17.73
CA HIS A 351 -11.22 -4.74 16.94
C HIS A 351 -12.53 -4.97 17.69
N GLY A 352 -13.66 -4.56 17.11
CA GLY A 352 -14.94 -4.62 17.81
C GLY A 352 -16.07 -3.90 17.09
N GLN A 353 -17.17 -3.65 17.79
CA GLN A 353 -18.29 -2.87 17.29
C GLN A 353 -18.66 -1.78 18.29
N PHE A 354 -19.12 -0.62 17.83
CA PHE A 354 -19.65 0.42 18.71
C PHE A 354 -20.97 0.98 18.23
N ARG A 355 -21.74 1.56 19.15
CA ARG A 355 -22.95 2.33 18.86
C ARG A 355 -22.93 3.66 19.60
N PHE A 356 -23.66 4.65 19.11
CA PHE A 356 -23.75 5.96 19.76
C PHE A 356 -24.69 5.91 20.97
N ARG A 357 -24.26 6.53 22.07
CA ARG A 357 -25.09 6.81 23.26
C ARG A 357 -25.48 8.28 23.34
N LYS A 358 -24.60 9.17 22.85
CA LYS A 358 -24.80 10.61 22.82
C LYS A 358 -24.16 11.18 21.56
N LEU A 359 -24.87 12.10 20.91
CA LEU A 359 -24.33 12.87 19.80
C LEU A 359 -25.01 14.24 19.78
N ASN A 360 -24.26 15.27 20.18
CA ASN A 360 -24.76 16.64 20.34
C ASN A 360 -23.91 17.60 19.52
N ILE A 361 -24.56 18.44 18.72
CA ILE A 361 -23.92 19.55 17.99
C ILE A 361 -24.26 20.83 18.73
N ILE A 362 -23.25 21.50 19.26
CA ILE A 362 -23.42 22.70 20.09
C ILE A 362 -22.87 23.91 19.35
N ASP A 363 -23.67 24.97 19.32
CA ASP A 363 -23.35 26.20 18.64
C ASP A 363 -22.79 27.26 19.60
N LYS A 364 -22.24 28.35 19.03
CA LYS A 364 -21.65 29.46 19.78
C LYS A 364 -22.66 30.23 20.66
N PHE A 365 -23.95 30.18 20.33
CA PHE A 365 -25.04 30.87 21.01
C PHE A 365 -25.75 29.99 22.05
N GLY A 366 -25.27 28.75 22.27
CA GLY A 366 -25.83 27.79 23.22
C GLY A 366 -27.00 26.98 22.67
N GLN A 367 -27.31 27.09 21.38
CA GLN A 367 -28.24 26.18 20.71
C GLN A 367 -27.59 24.79 20.57
N ALA A 368 -28.38 23.74 20.75
CA ALA A 368 -27.92 22.37 20.65
C ALA A 368 -28.86 21.52 19.79
N ILE A 369 -28.29 20.77 18.86
CA ILE A 369 -28.98 19.67 18.17
C ILE A 369 -28.57 18.39 18.90
N MET A 370 -29.52 17.70 19.52
CA MET A 370 -29.33 16.41 20.17
C MET A 370 -29.90 15.32 19.26
N VAL A 371 -29.02 14.48 18.71
CA VAL A 371 -29.46 13.41 17.79
C VAL A 371 -30.11 12.27 18.57
N ILE A 372 -29.59 11.98 19.77
CA ILE A 372 -30.15 11.00 20.70
C ILE A 372 -30.74 11.75 21.88
N ASP A 373 -32.05 11.60 22.09
CA ASP A 373 -32.72 12.19 23.25
C ASP A 373 -32.18 11.57 24.55
N GLN A 374 -31.62 12.42 25.39
CA GLN A 374 -31.02 12.06 26.67
C GLN A 374 -32.05 12.03 27.82
N ALA A 375 -33.33 12.30 27.53
CA ALA A 375 -34.39 12.17 28.52
C ALA A 375 -34.41 10.73 29.09
N PRO A 376 -34.48 10.56 30.43
CA PRO A 376 -34.57 9.24 31.02
C PRO A 376 -35.81 8.50 30.52
N GLN A 377 -35.62 7.35 29.89
CA GLN A 377 -36.68 6.48 29.41
C GLN A 377 -36.52 5.08 30.01
N LEU A 378 -37.63 4.36 30.20
CA LEU A 378 -37.64 3.02 30.80
C LEU A 378 -36.80 2.01 29.99
N ASN A 379 -36.76 2.19 28.67
CA ASN A 379 -36.07 1.29 27.73
C ASN A 379 -34.69 1.80 27.31
N GLY A 380 -34.18 2.86 27.96
CA GLY A 380 -32.98 3.57 27.53
C GLY A 380 -33.25 4.58 26.41
N PRO A 381 -32.23 5.36 26.00
CA PRO A 381 -32.37 6.32 24.92
C PRO A 381 -32.69 5.61 23.60
N PRO A 382 -33.48 6.23 22.69
CA PRO A 382 -33.77 5.64 21.39
C PRO A 382 -32.49 5.49 20.56
N PRO A 383 -32.34 4.37 19.82
CA PRO A 383 -31.17 4.14 18.98
C PRO A 383 -31.17 5.04 17.75
N ILE A 384 -30.00 5.21 17.14
CA ILE A 384 -29.85 5.85 15.83
C ILE A 384 -29.30 4.83 14.83
N TYR A 385 -29.73 4.97 13.57
CA TYR A 385 -29.34 4.07 12.49
C TYR A 385 -28.53 4.87 11.46
N PRO A 386 -27.20 5.03 11.65
CA PRO A 386 -26.38 5.83 10.77
C PRO A 386 -26.23 5.17 9.39
N ALA A 387 -25.94 5.97 8.37
CA ALA A 387 -25.42 5.45 7.11
C ALA A 387 -23.93 5.13 7.31
N ILE A 388 -23.58 3.85 7.21
CA ILE A 388 -22.22 3.36 7.48
C ILE A 388 -21.51 3.15 6.15
N SER A 389 -20.26 3.63 6.06
CA SER A 389 -19.43 3.38 4.89
C SER A 389 -19.07 1.90 4.80
N ASP A 390 -18.88 1.39 3.59
CA ASP A 390 -18.46 0.01 3.31
C ASP A 390 -17.45 -0.49 4.34
N PHE A 391 -16.29 0.16 4.50
CA PHE A 391 -15.21 -0.29 5.40
C PHE A 391 -15.62 -0.55 6.88
N TYR A 392 -16.63 0.15 7.40
CA TYR A 392 -17.06 0.06 8.80
C TYR A 392 -18.41 -0.63 8.99
N GLU A 393 -19.06 -1.10 7.92
CA GLU A 393 -20.35 -1.76 8.04
C GLU A 393 -20.19 -3.17 8.64
N PRO A 394 -21.06 -3.59 9.58
CA PRO A 394 -21.15 -4.98 9.97
C PRO A 394 -21.53 -5.86 8.78
N GLN A 395 -20.95 -7.06 8.68
CA GLN A 395 -21.29 -8.01 7.61
C GLN A 395 -22.76 -8.43 7.71
N THR A 396 -23.41 -8.74 6.59
CA THR A 396 -24.76 -9.33 6.61
C THR A 396 -24.70 -10.84 6.69
N ILE A 397 -25.66 -11.43 7.39
CA ILE A 397 -25.81 -12.88 7.56
C ILE A 397 -27.24 -13.32 7.32
N MET A 398 -27.37 -14.55 6.81
CA MET A 398 -28.65 -15.20 6.55
C MET A 398 -29.07 -16.03 7.75
N TYR A 399 -29.99 -15.51 8.57
CA TYR A 399 -30.41 -16.14 9.82
C TYR A 399 -31.71 -16.94 9.66
N SER A 400 -31.70 -18.19 10.14
CA SER A 400 -32.89 -19.06 10.20
C SER A 400 -33.09 -19.55 11.64
N GLY A 401 -33.69 -18.71 12.48
CA GLY A 401 -33.93 -19.03 13.88
C GLY A 401 -34.93 -20.17 14.09
N SER A 402 -34.86 -20.85 15.23
CA SER A 402 -35.79 -21.93 15.59
C SER A 402 -37.24 -21.40 15.65
N GLY A 403 -38.07 -21.81 14.69
CA GLY A 403 -39.48 -21.40 14.61
C GLY A 403 -39.79 -20.29 13.60
N GLN A 404 -38.80 -19.77 12.86
CA GLN A 404 -39.03 -18.86 11.73
C GLN A 404 -39.12 -19.66 10.41
N PRO A 405 -40.20 -19.53 9.62
CA PRO A 405 -40.38 -20.30 8.39
C PRO A 405 -39.52 -19.81 7.20
N THR A 406 -38.90 -18.62 7.32
CA THR A 406 -38.13 -17.97 6.26
C THR A 406 -36.81 -17.44 6.81
N THR A 407 -35.72 -17.67 6.06
CA THR A 407 -34.42 -17.05 6.30
C THR A 407 -34.52 -15.54 6.12
N ILE A 408 -34.04 -14.79 7.11
CA ILE A 408 -34.01 -13.33 7.11
C ILE A 408 -32.57 -12.83 7.07
N GLU A 409 -32.33 -11.76 6.31
CA GLU A 409 -31.03 -11.08 6.29
C GLU A 409 -30.94 -10.12 7.48
N LEU A 410 -29.89 -10.28 8.29
CA LEU A 410 -29.60 -9.46 9.47
C LEU A 410 -28.15 -8.99 9.44
N ALA A 411 -27.87 -7.83 10.05
CA ALA A 411 -26.51 -7.40 10.32
C ALA A 411 -25.87 -8.28 11.42
N ASN A 412 -24.62 -8.68 11.25
CA ASN A 412 -23.87 -9.51 12.18
C ASN A 412 -23.36 -8.68 13.36
N THR A 413 -24.23 -8.39 14.31
CA THR A 413 -23.97 -7.44 15.41
C THR A 413 -23.76 -8.12 16.76
N VAL A 414 -23.15 -7.41 17.71
CA VAL A 414 -22.96 -7.90 19.10
C VAL A 414 -24.28 -8.13 19.84
N VAL A 415 -25.34 -7.40 19.46
CA VAL A 415 -26.71 -7.60 19.94
C VAL A 415 -27.63 -7.65 18.72
N GLN A 416 -28.48 -8.69 18.65
CA GLN A 416 -29.40 -8.89 17.53
C GLN A 416 -30.29 -7.67 17.28
N GLN A 417 -30.31 -7.18 16.04
CA GLN A 417 -31.16 -6.07 15.59
C GLN A 417 -32.33 -6.56 14.72
N ALA A 418 -33.32 -5.69 14.51
CA ALA A 418 -34.43 -5.96 13.61
C ALA A 418 -33.97 -5.88 12.12
N PRO A 419 -34.63 -6.61 11.20
CA PRO A 419 -34.26 -6.59 9.78
C PRO A 419 -34.25 -5.17 9.20
N GLY A 420 -33.17 -4.83 8.49
CA GLY A 420 -33.00 -3.54 7.83
C GLY A 420 -32.61 -2.37 8.75
N LEU A 421 -32.44 -2.62 10.06
CA LEU A 421 -31.99 -1.64 11.04
C LEU A 421 -30.63 -2.07 11.63
N ASP A 422 -29.68 -1.15 11.69
CA ASP A 422 -28.36 -1.39 12.28
C ASP A 422 -27.83 -0.14 12.98
N GLU A 423 -27.60 -0.27 14.29
CA GLU A 423 -27.06 0.78 15.15
C GLU A 423 -25.55 0.66 15.35
N PHE A 424 -24.96 -0.49 14.98
CA PHE A 424 -23.58 -0.82 15.27
C PHE A 424 -22.68 -0.50 14.09
N ILE A 425 -21.49 0.01 14.41
CA ILE A 425 -20.43 0.31 13.48
C ILE A 425 -19.28 -0.63 13.81
N GLN A 426 -18.80 -1.36 12.81
CA GLN A 426 -17.75 -2.36 12.95
C GLN A 426 -16.37 -1.73 12.74
N LEU A 427 -15.52 -1.85 13.76
CA LEU A 427 -14.11 -1.46 13.70
C LEU A 427 -13.27 -2.71 13.44
N PRO A 428 -12.75 -2.92 12.22
CA PRO A 428 -11.83 -4.02 11.95
C PRO A 428 -10.53 -3.85 12.76
N PRO A 429 -9.71 -4.91 12.88
CA PRO A 429 -8.42 -4.86 13.56
C PRO A 429 -7.55 -3.68 13.11
N GLN A 430 -7.07 -2.88 14.06
CA GLN A 430 -6.17 -1.75 13.84
C GLN A 430 -5.18 -1.64 15.00
N ILE A 431 -3.89 -1.51 14.68
CA ILE A 431 -2.85 -1.34 15.70
C ILE A 431 -2.92 0.09 16.25
N ASN A 432 -3.09 0.26 17.56
CA ASN A 432 -3.23 1.58 18.20
C ASN A 432 -1.88 2.29 18.44
N GLN A 433 -0.87 1.95 17.64
CA GLN A 433 0.44 2.60 17.64
C GLN A 433 1.02 2.59 16.22
N ASN A 434 1.92 3.52 15.97
CA ASN A 434 2.62 3.65 14.70
C ASN A 434 3.31 2.33 14.31
N SER A 435 2.96 1.84 13.13
CA SER A 435 3.48 0.59 12.59
C SER A 435 3.70 0.70 11.08
N ARG A 436 4.55 -0.15 10.53
CA ARG A 436 4.77 -0.22 9.08
C ARG A 436 4.91 -1.65 8.62
N PHE A 437 4.48 -1.88 7.39
CA PHE A 437 4.74 -3.13 6.69
C PHE A 437 5.99 -2.93 5.83
N ASN A 438 7.03 -3.69 6.10
CA ASN A 438 8.26 -3.65 5.33
C ASN A 438 8.19 -4.71 4.22
N ALA A 439 8.68 -4.33 3.04
CA ALA A 439 8.86 -5.23 1.91
C ALA A 439 10.26 -5.01 1.32
N ALA A 440 10.98 -6.09 1.06
CA ALA A 440 12.25 -6.02 0.35
C ALA A 440 12.50 -7.29 -0.45
N PHE A 441 13.21 -7.18 -1.57
CA PHE A 441 13.87 -8.35 -2.12
C PHE A 441 15.05 -8.73 -1.23
N ILE A 442 15.26 -10.02 -1.03
CA ILE A 442 16.24 -10.53 -0.07
C ILE A 442 17.25 -11.46 -0.72
N MET A 443 18.43 -11.56 -0.12
CA MET A 443 19.48 -12.51 -0.49
C MET A 443 19.93 -13.29 0.74
N SER A 444 20.40 -14.50 0.51
CA SER A 444 20.92 -15.35 1.56
C SER A 444 22.16 -14.70 2.17
N THR A 445 22.22 -14.65 3.50
CA THR A 445 23.43 -14.17 4.18
C THR A 445 24.61 -15.11 3.96
N ALA A 446 24.38 -16.38 3.65
CA ALA A 446 25.46 -17.33 3.34
C ALA A 446 26.27 -16.95 2.08
N ASP A 447 25.65 -16.22 1.16
CA ASP A 447 26.29 -15.76 -0.09
C ASP A 447 27.04 -14.43 0.12
N ASP A 448 26.90 -13.80 1.28
CA ASP A 448 27.61 -12.58 1.64
C ASP A 448 29.02 -12.90 2.17
N PRO A 449 30.08 -12.22 1.70
CA PRO A 449 31.44 -12.36 2.23
C PRO A 449 31.54 -12.16 3.76
N ASN A 450 30.64 -11.39 4.38
CA ASN A 450 30.58 -11.15 5.82
C ASN A 450 29.47 -11.97 6.53
N GLY A 451 28.80 -12.87 5.79
CA GLY A 451 27.61 -13.59 6.22
C GLY A 451 27.75 -14.49 7.43
N SER A 452 28.94 -15.07 7.63
CA SER A 452 29.18 -16.04 8.71
C SER A 452 29.08 -15.46 10.12
N GLN A 453 29.02 -14.13 10.26
CA GLN A 453 28.88 -13.42 11.53
C GLN A 453 27.45 -12.94 11.82
N LEU A 454 26.54 -13.11 10.85
CA LEU A 454 25.16 -12.65 10.92
C LEU A 454 24.26 -13.74 11.52
N THR A 455 23.33 -13.33 12.36
CA THR A 455 22.29 -14.18 12.93
C THR A 455 21.11 -14.35 11.98
N SER A 456 20.80 -13.32 11.18
CA SER A 456 19.78 -13.38 10.13
C SER A 456 20.22 -14.32 8.99
N LYS A 457 19.28 -15.13 8.49
CA LYS A 457 19.49 -16.01 7.31
C LYS A 457 19.33 -15.26 5.99
N TRP A 458 18.59 -14.17 6.03
CA TRP A 458 18.23 -13.35 4.89
C TRP A 458 18.51 -11.91 5.22
N ARG A 459 19.00 -11.17 4.22
CA ARG A 459 19.15 -9.71 4.29
C ARG A 459 18.50 -9.06 3.08
N PRO A 460 18.03 -7.81 3.18
CA PRO A 460 17.63 -7.04 2.02
C PRO A 460 18.75 -6.96 0.98
N ALA A 461 18.40 -7.11 -0.29
CA ALA A 461 19.27 -6.84 -1.42
C ALA A 461 19.58 -5.33 -1.49
N ASN A 462 20.82 -4.98 -1.81
CA ASN A 462 21.20 -3.60 -2.09
C ASN A 462 20.78 -3.20 -3.52
N ASP A 463 20.74 -1.90 -3.81
CA ASP A 463 20.29 -1.34 -5.10
C ASP A 463 21.06 -1.84 -6.35
N TRP A 464 22.24 -2.44 -6.13
CA TRP A 464 23.17 -2.94 -7.16
C TRP A 464 23.30 -4.46 -7.18
N GLU A 465 22.55 -5.17 -6.32
CA GLU A 465 22.53 -6.63 -6.26
C GLU A 465 21.30 -7.15 -7.00
N ASN A 466 21.44 -8.30 -7.68
CA ASN A 466 20.33 -8.90 -8.41
C ASN A 466 19.64 -9.95 -7.52
N PRO A 467 18.39 -9.72 -7.06
CA PRO A 467 17.68 -10.67 -6.20
C PRO A 467 17.06 -11.85 -6.96
N VAL A 468 17.17 -11.87 -8.28
CA VAL A 468 16.67 -12.97 -9.13
C VAL A 468 17.63 -14.15 -9.01
N TRP A 469 17.12 -15.32 -8.68
CA TRP A 469 17.90 -16.57 -8.62
C TRP A 469 17.67 -17.48 -9.84
N GLY A 470 16.70 -17.14 -10.70
CA GLY A 470 16.49 -17.78 -11.99
C GLY A 470 15.32 -17.19 -12.75
N TRP A 471 15.11 -17.65 -13.98
CA TRP A 471 13.95 -17.29 -14.79
C TRP A 471 13.25 -18.53 -15.32
N ALA A 472 11.94 -18.45 -15.47
CA ALA A 472 11.12 -19.49 -16.08
C ALA A 472 10.36 -18.92 -17.29
N MET A 473 10.36 -19.66 -18.39
CA MET A 473 9.64 -19.30 -19.61
C MET A 473 8.93 -20.53 -20.16
N VAL A 474 7.69 -20.36 -20.60
CA VAL A 474 6.90 -21.42 -21.22
C VAL A 474 7.27 -21.52 -22.70
N ASN A 475 7.67 -22.72 -23.12
CA ASN A 475 7.86 -23.07 -24.52
C ASN A 475 6.64 -23.86 -25.02
N TYR A 476 5.72 -23.15 -25.67
CA TYR A 476 4.50 -23.75 -26.21
C TYR A 476 4.75 -24.74 -27.35
N ALA A 477 5.86 -24.62 -28.09
CA ALA A 477 6.13 -25.49 -29.23
C ALA A 477 6.52 -26.91 -28.78
N ASP A 478 7.32 -27.02 -27.72
CA ASP A 478 7.83 -28.29 -27.22
C ASP A 478 7.10 -28.82 -25.99
N TYR A 479 6.03 -28.14 -25.57
CA TYR A 479 5.32 -28.41 -24.31
C TYR A 479 6.32 -28.56 -23.15
N GLY A 480 7.11 -27.51 -22.91
CA GLY A 480 8.16 -27.52 -21.90
C GLY A 480 8.41 -26.17 -21.23
N ILE A 481 9.11 -26.20 -20.10
CA ILE A 481 9.49 -25.01 -19.33
C ILE A 481 10.99 -24.84 -19.44
N GLN A 482 11.40 -23.71 -20.03
CA GLN A 482 12.79 -23.30 -20.14
C GLN A 482 13.19 -22.51 -18.90
N LEU A 483 14.32 -22.91 -18.31
CA LEU A 483 14.88 -22.30 -17.12
C LEU A 483 16.20 -21.62 -17.47
N PHE A 484 16.37 -20.40 -16.97
CA PHE A 484 17.57 -19.58 -17.18
C PHE A 484 18.17 -19.19 -15.83
N LEU A 485 19.49 -18.96 -15.81
CA LEU A 485 20.19 -18.42 -14.66
C LEU A 485 19.83 -16.95 -14.42
N HIS A 486 20.19 -16.41 -13.25
CA HIS A 486 19.90 -15.02 -12.87
C HIS A 486 20.28 -13.97 -13.93
N ASP A 487 21.32 -14.23 -14.72
CA ASP A 487 21.82 -13.35 -15.77
C ASP A 487 21.13 -13.54 -17.14
N GLY A 488 20.15 -14.43 -17.25
CA GLY A 488 19.43 -14.75 -18.49
C GLY A 488 20.09 -15.83 -19.36
N THR A 489 21.21 -16.42 -18.93
CA THR A 489 21.83 -17.55 -19.64
C THR A 489 20.97 -18.80 -19.55
N PHE A 490 20.73 -19.46 -20.69
CA PHE A 490 19.96 -20.69 -20.73
C PHE A 490 20.60 -21.79 -19.87
N TYR A 491 19.80 -22.39 -18.99
CA TYR A 491 20.28 -23.42 -18.06
C TYR A 491 19.82 -24.81 -18.47
N ARG A 492 18.51 -25.04 -18.61
CA ARG A 492 17.93 -26.31 -19.09
C ARG A 492 16.44 -26.17 -19.35
N GLU A 493 15.86 -27.20 -19.95
CA GLU A 493 14.43 -27.30 -20.19
C GLU A 493 13.85 -28.58 -19.59
N VAL A 494 12.63 -28.49 -19.04
CA VAL A 494 11.85 -29.64 -18.58
C VAL A 494 10.61 -29.79 -19.48
N ARG A 495 10.45 -30.95 -20.12
CA ARG A 495 9.37 -31.18 -21.09
C ARG A 495 8.39 -32.24 -20.61
N PHE A 496 7.16 -32.18 -21.10
CA PHE A 496 6.24 -33.31 -21.03
C PHE A 496 6.73 -34.44 -21.97
N GLY A 497 6.86 -35.65 -21.44
CA GLY A 497 7.31 -36.82 -22.19
C GLY A 497 8.25 -37.75 -21.42
N GLY A 498 8.78 -38.76 -22.11
CA GLY A 498 9.64 -39.78 -21.51
C GLY A 498 8.88 -40.84 -20.69
N PRO A 499 9.58 -41.85 -20.14
CA PRO A 499 8.96 -42.99 -19.46
C PRO A 499 8.12 -42.63 -18.23
N ASN A 500 8.48 -41.53 -17.57
CA ASN A 500 7.84 -41.03 -16.35
C ASN A 500 6.89 -39.85 -16.61
N GLY A 501 6.65 -39.48 -17.88
CA GLY A 501 5.77 -38.37 -18.26
C GLY A 501 6.37 -36.97 -18.16
N ALA A 502 7.47 -36.78 -17.42
CA ALA A 502 8.30 -35.58 -17.44
C ALA A 502 9.76 -35.94 -17.74
N LEU A 503 10.40 -35.17 -18.62
CA LEU A 503 11.77 -35.35 -19.06
C LEU A 503 12.59 -34.08 -18.77
N PRO A 504 13.38 -34.05 -17.67
CA PRO A 504 14.33 -32.98 -17.45
C PRO A 504 15.52 -33.15 -18.39
N SER A 505 15.76 -32.18 -19.26
CA SER A 505 16.93 -32.19 -20.13
C SER A 505 18.21 -32.06 -19.29
N PRO A 506 19.33 -32.68 -19.72
CA PRO A 506 20.63 -32.45 -19.10
C PRO A 506 20.96 -30.95 -19.06
N LYS A 507 21.78 -30.56 -18.07
CA LYS A 507 22.19 -29.17 -17.89
C LYS A 507 22.89 -28.66 -19.16
N TRP A 508 22.65 -27.40 -19.48
CA TRP A 508 23.26 -26.60 -20.54
C TRP A 508 22.88 -26.97 -21.97
N ILE A 509 22.27 -28.13 -22.24
CA ILE A 509 21.91 -28.55 -23.62
C ILE A 509 20.99 -27.52 -24.28
N PRO A 510 21.35 -26.94 -25.44
CA PRO A 510 22.32 -27.44 -26.43
C PRO A 510 23.77 -26.93 -26.32
N PHE A 511 24.11 -26.16 -25.30
CA PHE A 511 25.44 -25.59 -25.07
C PHE A 511 26.38 -26.52 -24.30
N GLU A 512 27.66 -26.47 -24.66
CA GLU A 512 28.71 -26.98 -23.79
C GLU A 512 28.84 -26.07 -22.55
N PRO A 513 29.00 -26.64 -21.33
CA PRO A 513 29.25 -25.85 -20.14
C PRO A 513 30.53 -25.01 -20.29
N ASP A 514 30.52 -23.76 -19.85
CA ASP A 514 31.71 -22.91 -19.92
C ASP A 514 32.85 -23.52 -19.07
N SER A 515 34.06 -23.52 -19.60
CA SER A 515 35.31 -23.89 -18.92
C SER A 515 35.60 -23.10 -17.63
N SER A 516 34.92 -21.98 -17.39
CA SER A 516 34.95 -21.26 -16.10
C SER A 516 34.12 -21.95 -15.00
N SER A 517 33.17 -22.81 -15.39
CA SER A 517 32.31 -23.61 -14.51
C SER A 517 32.85 -25.00 -14.20
N THR A 518 34.04 -25.36 -14.72
CA THR A 518 34.65 -26.68 -14.52
C THR A 518 35.31 -26.82 -13.15
N GLY A 519 34.47 -26.95 -12.12
CA GLY A 519 34.75 -27.85 -11.01
C GLY A 519 33.99 -29.15 -11.25
N THR A 520 34.63 -30.12 -11.92
CA THR A 520 34.26 -31.56 -11.97
C THR A 520 32.75 -31.87 -11.97
N GLY A 521 32.11 -32.05 -13.13
CA GLY A 521 30.96 -32.96 -13.43
C GLY A 521 29.76 -33.15 -12.47
N THR A 522 29.71 -32.49 -11.32
CA THR A 522 28.76 -32.68 -10.20
C THR A 522 28.64 -31.41 -9.32
N GLY A 523 29.34 -30.31 -9.64
CA GLY A 523 29.33 -29.11 -8.83
C GLY A 523 28.10 -28.23 -9.07
N SER A 524 27.08 -28.34 -8.22
CA SER A 524 26.15 -27.21 -7.99
C SER A 524 26.98 -26.07 -7.41
N THR A 525 27.09 -24.92 -8.09
CA THR A 525 27.54 -23.70 -7.42
C THR A 525 26.46 -23.29 -6.41
N ALA A 526 26.83 -22.56 -5.35
CA ALA A 526 25.84 -22.07 -4.37
C ALA A 526 24.67 -21.37 -5.09
N GLU A 527 24.98 -20.59 -6.13
CA GLU A 527 24.07 -19.84 -6.99
C GLU A 527 23.05 -20.69 -7.78
N THR A 528 23.36 -21.95 -8.15
CA THR A 528 22.43 -22.79 -8.93
C THR A 528 21.62 -23.77 -8.08
N THR A 529 21.91 -23.84 -6.77
CA THR A 529 21.37 -24.89 -5.89
C THR A 529 19.84 -24.80 -5.76
N GLN A 530 19.30 -23.58 -5.63
CA GLN A 530 17.84 -23.37 -5.55
C GLN A 530 17.14 -23.73 -6.85
N LEU A 531 17.71 -23.32 -8.00
CA LEU A 531 17.19 -23.66 -9.31
C LEU A 531 17.23 -25.16 -9.56
N ASP A 532 18.30 -25.84 -9.14
CA ASP A 532 18.40 -27.29 -9.23
C ASP A 532 17.35 -28.03 -8.40
N ALA A 533 17.06 -27.54 -7.19
CA ALA A 533 16.00 -28.09 -6.35
C ALA A 533 14.62 -27.91 -6.99
N LEU A 534 14.36 -26.78 -7.65
CA LEU A 534 13.10 -26.55 -8.37
C LEU A 534 12.92 -27.55 -9.51
N VAL A 535 13.93 -27.76 -10.35
CA VAL A 535 13.75 -28.69 -11.47
C VAL A 535 13.78 -30.16 -11.06
N GLN A 536 14.36 -30.52 -9.92
CA GLN A 536 14.10 -31.83 -9.32
C GLN A 536 12.61 -32.04 -9.03
N LYS A 537 11.87 -30.99 -8.65
CA LYS A 537 10.40 -31.06 -8.49
C LYS A 537 9.69 -31.11 -9.84
N LEU A 538 10.10 -30.28 -10.80
CA LEU A 538 9.52 -30.29 -12.16
C LEU A 538 9.72 -31.61 -12.92
N ALA A 539 10.67 -32.45 -12.50
CA ALA A 539 10.84 -33.80 -13.05
C ALA A 539 9.69 -34.77 -12.68
N ASP A 540 8.78 -34.37 -11.78
CA ASP A 540 7.53 -35.08 -11.51
C ASP A 540 6.40 -34.58 -12.44
N LEU A 541 5.65 -35.51 -13.05
CA LEU A 541 4.59 -35.20 -14.00
C LEU A 541 3.47 -34.34 -13.38
N ASN A 542 3.04 -34.65 -12.15
CA ASN A 542 1.96 -33.89 -11.52
C ASN A 542 2.43 -32.48 -11.21
N TYR A 543 3.64 -32.35 -10.65
CA TYR A 543 4.25 -31.07 -10.36
C TYR A 543 4.37 -30.19 -11.62
N LEU A 544 4.89 -30.75 -12.71
CA LEU A 544 5.03 -30.06 -14.00
C LEU A 544 3.66 -29.63 -14.57
N THR A 545 2.65 -30.49 -14.46
CA THR A 545 1.28 -30.19 -14.91
C THR A 545 0.68 -29.01 -14.14
N GLY A 546 0.79 -29.01 -12.81
CA GLY A 546 0.31 -27.91 -11.98
C GLY A 546 1.08 -26.61 -12.22
N PHE A 547 2.40 -26.68 -12.30
CA PHE A 547 3.24 -25.52 -12.56
C PHE A 547 2.97 -24.90 -13.94
N TRP A 548 2.81 -25.74 -14.98
CA TRP A 548 2.40 -25.29 -16.31
C TRP A 548 1.04 -24.60 -16.26
N HIS A 549 0.03 -25.24 -15.66
CA HIS A 549 -1.32 -24.69 -15.54
C HIS A 549 -1.32 -23.32 -14.87
N MET A 550 -0.65 -23.19 -13.72
CA MET A 550 -0.53 -21.92 -12.98
C MET A 550 0.06 -20.81 -13.86
N ILE A 551 1.17 -21.06 -14.55
CA ILE A 551 1.80 -20.03 -15.39
C ILE A 551 0.91 -19.64 -16.56
N THR A 552 0.29 -20.62 -17.24
CA THR A 552 -0.57 -20.31 -18.40
C THR A 552 -1.79 -19.50 -17.97
N THR A 553 -2.44 -19.86 -16.86
CA THR A 553 -3.60 -19.14 -16.32
C THR A 553 -3.20 -17.74 -15.86
N ALA A 554 -2.05 -17.58 -15.20
CA ALA A 554 -1.57 -16.27 -14.74
C ALA A 554 -1.22 -15.34 -15.91
N GLN A 555 -0.67 -15.86 -17.01
CA GLN A 555 -0.37 -15.03 -18.19
C GLN A 555 -1.61 -14.39 -18.82
N ASP A 556 -2.78 -15.01 -18.68
CA ASP A 556 -4.05 -14.47 -19.18
C ASP A 556 -4.56 -13.28 -18.34
N SER A 557 -4.17 -13.18 -17.05
CA SER A 557 -4.59 -12.10 -16.15
C SER A 557 -3.58 -10.96 -16.02
N LEU A 558 -2.32 -11.19 -16.37
CA LEU A 558 -1.27 -10.18 -16.23
C LEU A 558 -1.39 -9.05 -17.26
N PRO A 559 -1.01 -7.80 -16.91
CA PRO A 559 -1.11 -6.67 -17.82
C PRO A 559 -0.19 -6.85 -19.05
N PRO A 560 -0.50 -6.21 -20.19
CA PRO A 560 0.37 -6.25 -21.37
C PRO A 560 1.81 -5.85 -21.04
N ALA A 561 2.78 -6.61 -21.55
CA ALA A 561 4.18 -6.30 -21.35
C ALA A 561 4.53 -4.91 -21.91
N PRO A 562 5.47 -4.18 -21.29
CA PRO A 562 5.87 -2.86 -21.78
C PRO A 562 6.34 -2.91 -23.24
N ALA A 563 6.09 -1.86 -24.03
CA ALA A 563 6.52 -1.82 -25.44
C ALA A 563 8.04 -2.03 -25.63
N ALA A 564 8.85 -1.65 -24.64
CA ALA A 564 10.28 -1.92 -24.63
C ALA A 564 10.60 -3.43 -24.64
N TYR A 565 9.73 -4.28 -24.08
CA TYR A 565 9.90 -5.73 -24.10
C TYR A 565 9.81 -6.31 -25.52
N ALA A 566 9.01 -5.70 -26.41
CA ALA A 566 8.87 -6.16 -27.80
C ALA A 566 10.15 -6.03 -28.64
N GLN A 567 11.20 -5.40 -28.11
CA GLN A 567 12.51 -5.29 -28.75
C GLN A 567 13.40 -6.51 -28.49
N PHE A 568 13.10 -7.33 -27.49
CA PHE A 568 13.90 -8.51 -27.14
C PHE A 568 13.46 -9.76 -27.91
N LEU A 569 14.40 -10.66 -28.16
CA LEU A 569 14.21 -11.90 -28.92
C LEU A 569 13.14 -12.83 -28.34
N ASN A 570 13.11 -12.93 -27.01
CA ASN A 570 12.21 -13.79 -26.27
C ASN A 570 10.74 -13.33 -26.32
N SER A 571 10.45 -12.09 -26.73
CA SER A 571 9.08 -11.58 -26.82
C SER A 571 8.19 -12.35 -27.81
N ILE A 572 8.81 -13.08 -28.75
CA ILE A 572 8.12 -13.92 -29.74
C ILE A 572 7.67 -15.27 -29.12
N VAL A 573 8.33 -15.72 -28.05
CA VAL A 573 8.20 -17.08 -27.54
C VAL A 573 7.29 -17.14 -26.33
N GLY A 574 7.43 -16.17 -25.43
CA GLY A 574 6.60 -16.08 -24.25
C GLY A 574 7.04 -14.95 -23.34
N ARG A 575 6.27 -14.73 -22.28
CA ARG A 575 6.64 -13.79 -21.22
C ARG A 575 7.50 -14.52 -20.18
N PRO A 576 8.73 -14.06 -19.89
CA PRO A 576 9.56 -14.65 -18.85
C PRO A 576 9.07 -14.22 -17.47
N LEU A 577 9.03 -15.18 -16.55
CA LEU A 577 8.74 -14.96 -15.14
C LEU A 577 10.05 -15.00 -14.35
N ALA A 578 10.21 -14.07 -13.41
CA ALA A 578 11.36 -14.00 -12.53
C ALA A 578 11.14 -14.90 -11.31
N LEU A 579 12.16 -15.67 -10.94
CA LEU A 579 12.24 -16.38 -9.69
C LEU A 579 13.06 -15.54 -8.70
N VAL A 580 12.42 -15.03 -7.65
CA VAL A 580 13.00 -14.08 -6.71
C VAL A 580 12.83 -14.55 -5.27
N ASN A 581 13.58 -13.97 -4.35
CA ASN A 581 13.33 -14.09 -2.92
C ASN A 581 12.83 -12.74 -2.38
N MET A 582 11.74 -12.76 -1.62
CA MET A 582 11.12 -11.59 -1.01
C MET A 582 11.00 -11.77 0.51
N GLY A 583 11.16 -10.67 1.25
CA GLY A 583 11.05 -10.63 2.70
C GLY A 583 10.01 -9.59 3.13
N TRP A 584 9.15 -9.99 4.07
CA TRP A 584 8.09 -9.14 4.62
C TRP A 584 8.13 -9.13 6.13
N SER A 585 7.79 -8.01 6.76
CA SER A 585 7.70 -7.90 8.22
C SER A 585 6.81 -6.75 8.68
N LEU A 586 6.25 -6.85 9.88
CA LEU A 586 5.40 -5.82 10.50
C LEU A 586 6.14 -5.20 11.68
N GLU A 587 6.59 -3.96 11.54
CA GLU A 587 7.47 -3.31 12.50
C GLU A 587 6.78 -2.14 13.22
N LEU A 588 7.09 -2.00 14.50
CA LEU A 588 6.61 -0.93 15.38
C LEU A 588 7.67 0.17 15.51
N ASP A 589 7.23 1.42 15.65
CA ASP A 589 8.16 2.55 15.82
C ASP A 589 8.81 2.60 17.21
N GLN A 590 8.10 2.10 18.22
CA GLN A 590 8.45 2.18 19.63
C GLN A 590 8.05 0.90 20.38
N PRO A 591 8.50 0.70 21.64
CA PRO A 591 8.08 -0.45 22.42
C PRO A 591 6.56 -0.51 22.52
N PRO A 592 5.94 -1.71 22.58
CA PRO A 592 4.50 -1.84 22.75
C PRO A 592 3.95 -0.95 23.88
N LEU A 593 2.93 -0.16 23.57
CA LEU A 593 2.25 0.66 24.56
C LEU A 593 1.74 -0.20 25.73
N THR A 594 1.74 0.41 26.92
CA THR A 594 1.23 -0.20 28.15
C THR A 594 0.04 0.56 28.69
N CYS A 595 -0.67 -0.02 29.66
CA CYS A 595 -1.77 0.68 30.30
C CYS A 595 -1.28 1.90 31.09
N GLU A 596 -1.91 3.04 30.85
CA GLU A 596 -1.54 4.36 31.40
C GLU A 596 -2.44 4.78 32.59
N THR A 597 -3.24 3.85 33.11
CA THR A 597 -4.14 4.12 34.24
C THR A 597 -3.56 3.58 35.55
N THR A 598 -3.66 4.38 36.61
CA THR A 598 -3.00 4.09 37.90
C THR A 598 -3.95 3.51 38.93
N ASN A 599 -5.25 3.47 38.63
CA ASN A 599 -6.32 2.95 39.48
C ASN A 599 -6.76 1.52 39.10
N LEU A 600 -5.90 0.76 38.42
CA LEU A 600 -6.14 -0.66 38.15
C LEU A 600 -5.95 -1.49 39.42
N ASP A 601 -6.85 -2.45 39.63
CA ASP A 601 -6.64 -3.50 40.62
C ASP A 601 -5.39 -4.33 40.22
N PRO A 602 -4.38 -4.45 41.11
CA PRO A 602 -3.18 -5.24 40.84
C PRO A 602 -3.45 -6.72 40.51
N GLY A 603 -4.61 -7.26 40.89
CA GLY A 603 -5.01 -8.64 40.60
C GLY A 603 -5.71 -8.85 39.25
N ARG A 604 -5.92 -7.80 38.45
CA ARG A 604 -6.65 -7.86 37.18
C ARG A 604 -5.86 -8.63 36.11
N ALA A 605 -6.55 -9.49 35.36
CA ALA A 605 -5.95 -10.20 34.23
C ALA A 605 -5.45 -9.22 33.16
N ALA A 606 -4.28 -9.48 32.59
CA ALA A 606 -3.65 -8.68 31.54
C ALA A 606 -4.54 -8.59 30.27
N PRO A 607 -4.19 -7.76 29.25
CA PRO A 607 -4.88 -7.79 27.96
C PRO A 607 -4.98 -9.22 27.43
N GLU A 608 -6.08 -9.54 26.73
CA GLU A 608 -6.35 -10.89 26.21
C GLU A 608 -5.17 -11.41 25.37
N ILE A 609 -4.57 -10.54 24.55
CA ILE A 609 -3.39 -10.85 23.73
C ILE A 609 -2.40 -9.67 23.85
N PRO A 610 -1.13 -9.91 24.20
CA PRO A 610 -0.07 -8.91 24.10
C PRO A 610 0.17 -8.48 22.64
N LEU A 611 0.52 -7.20 22.39
CA LEU A 611 0.62 -6.68 21.02
C LEU A 611 1.54 -7.50 20.10
N MET A 612 2.68 -7.97 20.60
CA MET A 612 3.65 -8.76 19.81
C MET A 612 3.18 -10.20 19.52
N GLU A 613 2.12 -10.67 20.19
CA GLU A 613 1.55 -12.01 19.98
C GLU A 613 0.37 -12.01 19.00
N TYR A 614 -0.12 -10.83 18.59
CA TYR A 614 -1.10 -10.73 17.52
C TYR A 614 -0.54 -11.31 16.21
N GLN A 615 -1.42 -11.95 15.44
CA GLN A 615 -1.09 -12.53 14.15
C GLN A 615 -2.04 -12.00 13.08
N PHE A 616 -1.57 -11.00 12.32
CA PHE A 616 -2.36 -10.40 11.26
C PHE A 616 -2.14 -11.16 9.95
N GLN A 617 -3.21 -11.70 9.39
CA GLN A 617 -3.25 -12.17 8.01
C GLN A 617 -2.98 -11.02 7.03
N VAL A 618 -2.17 -11.31 6.02
CA VAL A 618 -1.87 -10.40 4.91
C VAL A 618 -2.05 -11.17 3.63
N ARG A 619 -2.85 -10.64 2.71
CA ARG A 619 -3.00 -11.18 1.36
C ARG A 619 -1.82 -10.68 0.52
N LEU A 620 -1.00 -11.58 0.01
CA LEU A 620 0.06 -11.28 -0.95
C LEU A 620 -0.47 -11.52 -2.37
N GLY A 621 -0.45 -10.49 -3.20
CA GLY A 621 -0.97 -10.49 -4.57
C GLY A 621 -2.49 -10.43 -4.68
N ASP A 622 -2.97 -10.16 -5.89
CA ASP A 622 -4.39 -10.14 -6.22
C ASP A 622 -4.60 -10.50 -7.70
N SER A 623 -5.24 -11.64 -7.97
CA SER A 623 -5.51 -12.12 -9.33
C SER A 623 -6.52 -11.27 -10.10
N SER A 624 -7.34 -10.47 -9.41
CA SER A 624 -8.31 -9.56 -10.04
C SER A 624 -7.71 -8.21 -10.41
N SER A 625 -6.53 -7.89 -9.87
CA SER A 625 -5.83 -6.63 -10.09
C SER A 625 -4.88 -6.73 -11.28
N GLU A 626 -5.14 -5.95 -12.33
CA GLU A 626 -4.22 -5.81 -13.48
C GLU A 626 -2.86 -5.20 -13.08
N SER A 627 -2.75 -4.63 -11.89
CA SER A 627 -1.53 -4.00 -11.39
C SER A 627 -0.66 -4.92 -10.55
N ASP A 628 -1.08 -6.16 -10.29
CA ASP A 628 -0.33 -7.11 -9.49
C ASP A 628 0.46 -8.12 -10.34
N GLY A 629 1.72 -8.33 -9.99
CA GLY A 629 2.65 -9.18 -10.71
C GLY A 629 2.92 -10.55 -10.06
N LEU A 630 2.26 -10.91 -8.95
CA LEU A 630 2.53 -12.16 -8.26
C LEU A 630 1.84 -13.35 -8.96
N VAL A 631 2.62 -14.32 -9.42
CA VAL A 631 2.10 -15.58 -9.99
C VAL A 631 1.94 -16.65 -8.91
N GLY A 632 2.87 -16.74 -7.97
CA GLY A 632 2.80 -17.67 -6.85
C GLY A 632 4.02 -17.56 -5.96
N TYR A 633 3.97 -18.16 -4.77
CA TYR A 633 5.09 -18.13 -3.85
C TYR A 633 5.28 -19.47 -3.11
N PHE A 634 6.49 -19.63 -2.59
CA PHE A 634 6.98 -20.76 -1.80
C PHE A 634 7.28 -20.26 -0.39
N ASN A 635 6.85 -21.03 0.60
CA ASN A 635 7.20 -20.75 2.00
C ASN A 635 8.67 -21.09 2.27
N THR A 636 9.26 -20.42 3.25
CA THR A 636 10.59 -20.76 3.74
C THR A 636 10.46 -21.51 5.06
N ASP A 637 11.21 -22.59 5.24
CA ASP A 637 11.32 -23.22 6.56
C ASP A 637 11.98 -22.25 7.55
N PRO A 638 11.29 -21.84 8.64
CA PRO A 638 11.82 -20.87 9.59
C PRO A 638 13.12 -21.32 10.26
N LEU A 639 13.37 -22.63 10.38
CA LEU A 639 14.54 -23.16 11.06
C LEU A 639 15.77 -23.23 10.15
N SER A 640 15.59 -23.76 8.93
CA SER A 640 16.70 -23.91 7.99
C SER A 640 16.93 -22.68 7.11
N GLY A 641 15.92 -21.83 6.92
CA GLY A 641 15.95 -20.71 5.98
C GLY A 641 15.89 -21.14 4.51
N VAL A 642 15.60 -22.42 4.24
CA VAL A 642 15.53 -23.00 2.89
C VAL A 642 14.09 -22.94 2.37
N LEU A 643 13.93 -22.67 1.07
CA LEU A 643 12.62 -22.67 0.41
C LEU A 643 12.01 -24.08 0.39
N ASP A 644 10.76 -24.19 0.82
CA ASP A 644 9.94 -25.38 0.63
C ASP A 644 9.30 -25.35 -0.76
N LEU A 645 9.93 -26.05 -1.70
CA LEU A 645 9.46 -26.17 -3.08
C LEU A 645 8.42 -27.29 -3.27
N SER A 646 7.91 -27.90 -2.19
CA SER A 646 6.94 -29.00 -2.28
C SER A 646 5.54 -28.55 -2.70
N SER A 647 5.16 -27.33 -2.36
CA SER A 647 3.86 -26.73 -2.70
C SER A 647 4.01 -25.27 -3.11
N ILE A 648 3.04 -24.76 -3.87
CA ILE A 648 3.04 -23.40 -4.39
C ILE A 648 1.73 -22.73 -4.00
N ASP A 649 1.81 -21.68 -3.20
CA ASP A 649 0.65 -20.87 -2.84
C ASP A 649 0.37 -19.88 -3.98
N THR A 650 -0.81 -19.98 -4.59
CA THR A 650 -1.20 -19.15 -5.75
C THR A 650 -2.72 -18.95 -5.82
N PHE A 651 -3.17 -17.88 -6.49
CA PHE A 651 -4.57 -17.69 -6.89
C PHE A 651 -4.92 -18.47 -8.17
N PHE A 652 -3.93 -18.86 -8.98
CA PHE A 652 -4.11 -19.45 -10.30
C PHE A 652 -4.20 -20.98 -10.24
N THR A 653 -5.25 -21.48 -9.61
CA THR A 653 -5.57 -22.92 -9.50
C THR A 653 -6.75 -23.32 -10.37
N SER A 654 -7.10 -24.61 -10.40
CA SER A 654 -8.37 -25.08 -10.97
C SER A 654 -9.56 -24.32 -10.37
N GLU A 655 -10.54 -23.97 -11.22
CA GLU A 655 -11.79 -23.35 -10.79
C GLU A 655 -12.65 -24.29 -9.93
N ASP A 656 -12.53 -25.61 -10.15
CA ASP A 656 -13.24 -26.66 -9.39
C ASP A 656 -12.44 -27.03 -8.12
N PRO A 657 -12.91 -26.65 -6.91
CA PRO A 657 -12.22 -26.96 -5.65
C PRO A 657 -12.14 -28.46 -5.34
N THR A 658 -12.97 -29.28 -6.00
CA THR A 658 -12.99 -30.73 -5.81
C THR A 658 -11.89 -31.46 -6.60
N GLN A 659 -11.20 -30.73 -7.49
CA GLN A 659 -10.11 -31.25 -8.31
C GLN A 659 -8.82 -30.44 -8.06
N PRO A 660 -8.17 -30.62 -6.89
CA PRO A 660 -6.91 -29.95 -6.61
C PRO A 660 -5.83 -30.42 -7.59
N ILE A 661 -5.11 -29.46 -8.16
CA ILE A 661 -3.97 -29.74 -9.05
C ILE A 661 -2.70 -29.58 -8.23
N ALA A 662 -2.06 -30.69 -7.86
CA ALA A 662 -0.73 -30.65 -7.22
C ALA A 662 0.27 -29.98 -8.18
N PRO A 663 1.17 -29.10 -7.70
CA PRO A 663 1.51 -28.79 -6.31
C PRO A 663 0.83 -27.52 -5.78
N LEU A 664 -0.24 -27.07 -6.44
CA LEU A 664 -0.83 -25.75 -6.20
C LEU A 664 -1.76 -25.78 -4.99
N ASN A 665 -1.52 -24.85 -4.07
CA ASN A 665 -2.40 -24.53 -2.95
C ASN A 665 -3.15 -23.24 -3.28
N ARG A 666 -4.47 -23.30 -3.31
CA ARG A 666 -5.31 -22.13 -3.58
C ARG A 666 -5.23 -21.16 -2.41
N LEU A 667 -4.78 -19.94 -2.68
CA LEU A 667 -4.80 -18.83 -1.73
C LEU A 667 -6.25 -18.45 -1.38
N ASN A 668 -6.54 -18.41 -0.09
CA ASN A 668 -7.82 -18.05 0.48
C ASN A 668 -7.67 -17.61 1.94
N THR A 669 -8.79 -17.30 2.58
CA THR A 669 -8.89 -16.78 3.95
C THR A 669 -8.26 -17.68 5.02
N THR A 670 -8.04 -18.97 4.73
CA THR A 670 -7.48 -19.93 5.69
C THR A 670 -5.96 -20.02 5.66
N ASN A 671 -5.32 -19.70 4.52
CA ASN A 671 -3.89 -19.92 4.30
C ASN A 671 -3.09 -18.65 3.96
N TYR A 672 -3.70 -17.46 4.03
CA TYR A 672 -2.92 -16.23 3.95
C TYR A 672 -1.82 -16.17 5.02
N PRO A 673 -0.61 -15.68 4.68
CA PRO A 673 0.50 -15.59 5.62
C PRO A 673 0.14 -14.64 6.77
N LYS A 674 0.63 -15.00 7.97
CA LYS A 674 0.39 -14.25 9.20
C LYS A 674 1.67 -13.57 9.66
N PHE A 675 1.55 -12.32 10.08
CA PHE A 675 2.66 -11.51 10.57
C PHE A 675 2.37 -10.99 11.98
N SER A 676 3.36 -11.14 12.85
CA SER A 676 3.32 -10.57 14.19
C SER A 676 4.07 -9.24 14.23
N PRO A 677 3.54 -8.21 14.91
CA PRO A 677 4.28 -6.97 15.13
C PRO A 677 5.53 -7.23 15.94
N PHE A 678 6.66 -6.64 15.54
CA PHE A 678 7.89 -6.66 16.33
C PHE A 678 8.41 -5.26 16.58
N TRP A 679 9.16 -5.10 17.67
CA TRP A 679 9.94 -3.90 17.94
C TRP A 679 11.36 -4.31 18.29
N GLU A 680 12.33 -3.86 17.50
CA GLU A 680 13.75 -4.06 17.80
C GLU A 680 14.30 -2.80 18.47
N PRO A 681 14.78 -2.88 19.73
CA PRO A 681 15.28 -1.72 20.44
C PRO A 681 16.57 -1.16 19.80
N PRO A 682 16.62 0.11 19.36
CA PRO A 682 17.84 0.70 18.80
C PRO A 682 18.96 0.88 19.84
N PHE A 683 18.60 0.89 21.12
CA PHE A 683 19.52 0.91 22.26
C PHE A 683 19.04 -0.09 23.32
N PRO A 684 19.95 -0.76 24.05
CA PRO A 684 19.57 -1.68 25.10
C PRO A 684 18.74 -0.96 26.17
N VAL A 685 17.67 -1.59 26.64
CA VAL A 685 16.73 -1.02 27.64
C VAL A 685 17.46 -0.64 28.94
N ALA A 686 18.54 -1.37 29.29
CA ALA A 686 19.50 -0.97 30.29
C ALA A 686 20.81 -0.56 29.62
N LEU A 687 21.24 0.69 29.81
CA LEU A 687 22.52 1.18 29.24
C LEU A 687 23.66 0.28 29.71
N PRO A 688 24.29 -0.50 28.83
CA PRO A 688 25.32 -1.42 29.24
C PRO A 688 26.55 -0.60 29.63
N SER A 689 27.10 -0.88 30.81
CA SER A 689 28.37 -0.30 31.29
C SER A 689 29.46 -1.34 31.07
N PRO A 690 30.48 -1.10 30.22
CA PRO A 690 30.88 0.17 29.59
C PRO A 690 30.22 0.50 28.22
N PRO A 691 30.22 1.78 27.78
CA PRO A 691 29.68 2.26 26.49
C PRO A 691 30.15 1.53 25.21
N SER A 692 31.24 0.76 25.25
CA SER A 692 31.72 -0.04 24.12
C SER A 692 30.86 -1.26 23.81
N SER A 693 29.79 -1.50 24.57
CA SER A 693 28.86 -2.61 24.43
C SER A 693 27.51 -2.21 23.81
N TYR A 694 27.39 -0.97 23.30
CA TYR A 694 26.21 -0.59 22.51
C TYR A 694 26.13 -1.42 21.22
N PRO A 695 24.91 -1.83 20.80
CA PRO A 695 24.68 -2.44 19.51
C PRO A 695 25.26 -1.56 18.40
N THR A 696 26.06 -2.16 17.53
CA THR A 696 26.50 -1.49 16.30
C THR A 696 25.31 -1.36 15.34
N PRO A 697 25.32 -0.41 14.40
CA PRO A 697 24.28 -0.34 13.36
C PRO A 697 24.14 -1.64 12.57
N ALA A 698 25.24 -2.38 12.38
CA ALA A 698 25.25 -3.68 11.71
C ALA A 698 24.52 -4.76 12.53
N SER A 699 24.80 -4.86 13.83
CA SER A 699 24.11 -5.82 14.71
C SER A 699 22.62 -5.50 14.90
N PHE A 700 22.26 -4.21 14.96
CA PHE A 700 20.85 -3.79 14.96
C PHE A 700 20.14 -4.19 13.67
N SER A 701 20.78 -3.92 12.52
CA SER A 701 20.22 -4.30 11.20
C SER A 701 20.07 -5.81 11.08
N ASP A 702 21.02 -6.59 11.58
CA ASP A 702 20.98 -8.04 11.59
C ASP A 702 19.83 -8.59 12.46
N ALA A 703 19.70 -8.10 13.70
CA ALA A 703 18.60 -8.47 14.59
C ALA A 703 17.23 -8.12 14.00
N ARG A 704 17.09 -6.92 13.42
CA ARG A 704 15.89 -6.50 12.69
C ARG A 704 15.60 -7.38 11.47
N ASN A 705 16.62 -7.73 10.69
CA ASN A 705 16.46 -8.59 9.52
C ASN A 705 16.04 -10.02 9.89
N ALA A 706 16.42 -10.50 11.07
CA ALA A 706 15.99 -11.80 11.58
C ALA A 706 14.49 -11.89 11.86
N GLN A 707 13.77 -10.75 11.95
CA GLN A 707 12.31 -10.69 12.11
C GLN A 707 11.56 -10.75 10.77
N MET A 708 12.26 -10.81 9.63
CA MET A 708 11.62 -10.91 8.32
C MET A 708 11.20 -12.34 8.00
N THR A 709 9.96 -12.49 7.52
CA THR A 709 9.51 -13.74 6.93
C THR A 709 9.89 -13.76 5.46
N ALA A 710 10.71 -14.74 5.08
CA ALA A 710 11.18 -14.93 3.72
C ALA A 710 10.24 -15.82 2.91
N PHE A 711 10.08 -15.52 1.62
CA PHE A 711 9.35 -16.31 0.64
C PHE A 711 10.15 -16.36 -0.66
N GLY A 712 10.11 -17.50 -1.35
CA GLY A 712 10.48 -17.57 -2.76
C GLY A 712 9.27 -17.17 -3.59
N ALA A 713 9.41 -16.37 -4.63
CA ALA A 713 8.27 -15.93 -5.43
C ALA A 713 8.53 -16.09 -6.93
N ILE A 714 7.45 -16.38 -7.65
CA ILE A 714 7.36 -16.36 -9.10
C ILE A 714 6.61 -15.08 -9.44
N VAL A 715 7.29 -14.14 -10.08
CA VAL A 715 6.74 -12.80 -10.32
C VAL A 715 6.91 -12.40 -11.78
N ASP A 716 5.97 -11.58 -12.26
CA ASP A 716 6.15 -10.81 -13.47
C ASP A 716 7.18 -9.70 -13.24
N PRO A 717 8.30 -9.66 -13.98
CA PRO A 717 9.36 -8.68 -13.75
C PRO A 717 8.96 -7.22 -14.05
N PHE A 718 7.84 -6.99 -14.74
CA PHE A 718 7.41 -5.66 -15.18
C PHE A 718 6.46 -4.98 -14.19
N THR A 719 5.78 -5.76 -13.37
CA THR A 719 4.68 -5.34 -12.50
C THR A 719 5.08 -5.48 -11.03
N ALA A 720 4.44 -4.73 -10.12
CA ALA A 720 4.75 -4.79 -8.69
C ALA A 720 3.97 -5.93 -8.03
N VAL A 721 4.53 -6.51 -6.96
CA VAL A 721 3.80 -7.39 -6.04
C VAL A 721 3.21 -6.54 -4.94
N HIS A 722 1.91 -6.69 -4.67
CA HIS A 722 1.23 -5.96 -3.60
C HIS A 722 0.97 -6.84 -2.39
N ALA A 723 0.98 -6.21 -1.21
CA ALA A 723 0.52 -6.82 0.03
C ALA A 723 -0.65 -6.02 0.61
N TYR A 724 -1.76 -6.71 0.85
CA TYR A 724 -3.01 -6.16 1.37
C TYR A 724 -3.27 -6.71 2.76
N SER A 725 -3.14 -5.86 3.78
CA SER A 725 -3.37 -6.22 5.17
C SER A 725 -4.69 -5.70 5.72
N SER A 726 -5.36 -4.76 5.04
CA SER A 726 -6.54 -4.02 5.55
C SER A 726 -6.33 -3.23 6.87
N ILE A 727 -5.14 -3.32 7.49
CA ILE A 727 -4.77 -2.59 8.71
C ILE A 727 -3.79 -1.44 8.42
N LEU A 728 -3.04 -1.55 7.33
CA LEU A 728 -2.06 -0.57 6.84
C LEU A 728 -2.29 -0.35 5.34
N PRO A 729 -1.83 0.78 4.79
CA PRO A 729 -1.87 1.00 3.34
C PRO A 729 -1.24 -0.16 2.56
N PRO A 730 -1.74 -0.50 1.35
CA PRO A 730 -1.14 -1.52 0.51
C PRO A 730 0.34 -1.22 0.25
N MET A 731 1.19 -2.23 0.44
CA MET A 731 2.64 -2.11 0.24
C MET A 731 3.01 -2.71 -1.12
N GLU A 732 3.79 -1.98 -1.92
CA GLU A 732 4.29 -2.43 -3.23
C GLU A 732 5.75 -2.91 -3.15
N LEU A 733 6.07 -3.98 -3.87
CA LEU A 733 7.41 -4.51 -4.05
C LEU A 733 7.70 -4.70 -5.54
N LYS A 734 8.60 -3.89 -6.11
CA LYS A 734 8.85 -3.84 -7.55
C LYS A 734 10.32 -4.05 -7.90
N LEU A 735 10.59 -4.94 -8.86
CA LEU A 735 11.94 -5.17 -9.34
C LEU A 735 12.50 -3.93 -10.06
N PRO A 736 13.76 -3.53 -9.76
CA PRO A 736 14.42 -2.45 -10.51
C PRO A 736 14.55 -2.80 -11.99
N ARG A 737 14.36 -1.82 -12.89
CA ARG A 737 14.35 -2.09 -14.35
C ARG A 737 15.65 -2.71 -14.89
N TRP A 738 16.79 -2.38 -14.27
CA TRP A 738 18.10 -2.85 -14.74
C TRP A 738 18.31 -4.36 -14.51
N THR A 739 17.61 -4.97 -13.52
CA THR A 739 17.82 -6.39 -13.16
C THR A 739 17.35 -7.30 -14.27
N TRP A 740 16.26 -6.95 -14.95
CA TRP A 740 15.71 -7.76 -16.05
C TRP A 740 16.28 -7.39 -17.41
N GLN A 741 16.62 -6.13 -17.70
CA GLN A 741 17.14 -5.73 -19.03
C GLN A 741 18.36 -6.55 -19.47
N THR A 742 19.35 -6.68 -18.58
CA THR A 742 20.57 -7.46 -18.85
C THR A 742 20.28 -8.93 -19.12
N ALA A 743 19.27 -9.48 -18.42
CA ALA A 743 18.86 -10.87 -18.60
C ALA A 743 18.12 -11.07 -19.92
N MET A 744 17.20 -10.17 -20.27
CA MET A 744 16.43 -10.25 -21.52
C MET A 744 17.32 -10.15 -22.77
N ASP A 745 18.42 -9.39 -22.71
CA ASP A 745 19.41 -9.31 -23.81
C ASP A 745 20.08 -10.66 -24.10
N LYS A 746 20.27 -11.50 -23.08
CA LYS A 746 20.91 -12.82 -23.21
C LYS A 746 19.92 -13.95 -23.47
N MET A 747 18.63 -13.75 -23.17
CA MET A 747 17.60 -14.76 -23.37
C MET A 747 17.29 -14.95 -24.86
N THR A 748 17.88 -15.99 -25.42
CA THR A 748 17.52 -16.49 -26.75
C THR A 748 16.56 -17.66 -26.61
N ALA A 749 15.57 -17.76 -27.49
CA ALA A 749 14.66 -18.88 -27.50
C ALA A 749 15.12 -20.00 -28.44
N PHE A 750 14.84 -21.23 -28.03
CA PHE A 750 15.14 -22.45 -28.76
C PHE A 750 13.90 -23.31 -28.90
N PHE A 751 13.78 -23.97 -30.04
CA PHE A 751 12.73 -24.93 -30.32
C PHE A 751 13.33 -26.24 -30.74
N HIS A 752 12.80 -27.34 -30.27
CA HIS A 752 13.13 -28.64 -30.81
C HIS A 752 12.48 -28.80 -32.18
N ALA A 753 13.23 -29.33 -33.14
CA ALA A 753 12.74 -29.51 -34.49
C ALA A 753 13.24 -30.86 -35.02
N GLY A 754 12.30 -31.70 -35.43
CA GLY A 754 12.60 -33.05 -35.88
C GLY A 754 11.43 -34.02 -35.71
N PRO A 755 11.49 -35.21 -36.33
CA PRO A 755 12.52 -35.64 -37.27
C PRO A 755 12.34 -35.00 -38.67
N LEU A 756 13.39 -34.38 -39.20
CA LEU A 756 13.46 -33.81 -40.56
C LEU A 756 14.28 -34.74 -41.46
N THR A 757 13.79 -35.04 -42.66
CA THR A 757 14.47 -35.96 -43.57
C THR A 757 15.33 -35.22 -44.59
N LEU A 758 16.64 -35.45 -44.54
CA LEU A 758 17.61 -34.91 -45.50
C LEU A 758 18.33 -36.05 -46.23
N PRO A 759 18.77 -35.86 -47.49
CA PRO A 759 19.71 -36.78 -48.14
C PRO A 759 20.97 -36.95 -47.27
N ALA A 760 21.44 -38.19 -47.10
CA ALA A 760 22.55 -38.50 -46.19
C ALA A 760 23.84 -37.70 -46.51
N GLN A 761 24.05 -37.34 -47.78
CA GLN A 761 25.20 -36.54 -48.21
C GLN A 761 25.11 -35.06 -47.79
N GLN A 762 23.94 -34.60 -47.36
CA GLN A 762 23.68 -33.22 -46.95
C GLN A 762 23.66 -33.03 -45.43
N VAL A 763 23.80 -34.11 -44.66
CA VAL A 763 23.99 -34.04 -43.20
C VAL A 763 25.45 -33.68 -42.91
N PRO A 764 25.76 -32.53 -42.30
CA PRO A 764 27.14 -32.14 -42.03
C PRO A 764 27.85 -33.08 -41.04
N ALA A 765 29.16 -33.23 -41.17
CA ALA A 765 29.99 -33.92 -40.19
C ALA A 765 30.31 -33.04 -38.98
N PHE A 766 30.47 -33.66 -37.80
CA PHE A 766 30.88 -32.97 -36.57
C PHE A 766 32.25 -32.31 -36.73
N VAL A 767 32.40 -31.10 -36.19
CA VAL A 767 33.68 -30.39 -36.14
C VAL A 767 33.96 -29.86 -34.74
N GLN A 768 35.05 -30.34 -34.15
CA GLN A 768 35.48 -30.02 -32.79
C GLN A 768 35.76 -28.52 -32.55
N ALA A 769 36.18 -27.79 -33.58
CA ALA A 769 36.46 -26.35 -33.47
C ALA A 769 35.18 -25.49 -33.38
N ASP A 770 34.04 -26.03 -33.83
CA ASP A 770 32.78 -25.31 -33.99
C ASP A 770 31.72 -25.81 -32.98
N VAL A 771 32.17 -26.38 -31.85
CA VAL A 771 31.28 -26.83 -30.77
C VAL A 771 30.50 -25.64 -30.22
N LEU A 772 29.21 -25.85 -30.03
CA LEU A 772 28.27 -24.82 -29.62
C LEU A 772 28.46 -24.47 -28.14
N THR A 773 28.71 -23.20 -27.87
CA THR A 773 28.82 -22.59 -26.54
C THR A 773 27.85 -21.42 -26.46
N SER A 774 27.48 -20.99 -25.25
CA SER A 774 26.61 -19.81 -25.09
C SER A 774 27.19 -18.57 -25.78
N ALA A 775 28.52 -18.43 -25.80
CA ALA A 775 29.24 -17.28 -26.38
C ALA A 775 29.25 -17.25 -27.92
N ASN A 776 29.26 -18.41 -28.60
CA ASN A 776 29.26 -18.47 -30.06
C ASN A 776 27.85 -18.68 -30.66
N SER A 777 26.84 -18.97 -29.84
CA SER A 777 25.47 -19.27 -30.28
C SER A 777 24.81 -18.17 -31.13
N THR A 778 25.07 -16.91 -30.81
CA THR A 778 24.50 -15.75 -31.52
C THR A 778 25.29 -15.34 -32.76
N GLN A 779 26.49 -15.89 -32.94
CA GLN A 779 27.36 -15.59 -34.08
C GLN A 779 26.84 -16.26 -35.37
N PRO A 780 27.09 -15.66 -36.55
CA PRO A 780 26.69 -16.29 -37.81
C PRO A 780 27.46 -17.58 -38.03
N PRO A 781 26.76 -18.73 -38.23
CA PRO A 781 27.44 -19.97 -38.51
C PRO A 781 28.12 -19.93 -39.88
N ASP A 782 29.36 -20.38 -39.97
CA ASP A 782 30.13 -20.41 -41.22
C ASP A 782 29.60 -21.42 -42.25
N ARG A 783 28.76 -22.35 -41.80
CA ARG A 783 28.27 -23.49 -42.58
C ARG A 783 26.77 -23.52 -42.59
N VAL A 784 26.19 -24.12 -43.63
CA VAL A 784 24.74 -24.15 -43.82
C VAL A 784 24.20 -25.55 -43.97
N VAL A 785 22.98 -25.77 -43.50
CA VAL A 785 22.18 -26.99 -43.69
C VAL A 785 20.95 -26.64 -44.54
N PRO A 786 20.61 -27.45 -45.55
CA PRO A 786 19.43 -27.22 -46.36
C PRO A 786 18.17 -27.62 -45.58
N LEU A 787 17.46 -26.66 -44.98
CA LEU A 787 16.16 -26.87 -44.31
C LEU A 787 15.06 -26.03 -44.96
N THR A 788 13.83 -26.53 -44.94
CA THR A 788 12.64 -25.76 -45.33
C THR A 788 12.43 -24.58 -44.37
N THR A 789 12.15 -23.40 -44.93
CA THR A 789 12.15 -22.14 -44.18
C THR A 789 10.91 -21.96 -43.31
N LEU A 790 11.11 -21.50 -42.08
CA LEU A 790 10.11 -20.73 -41.33
C LEU A 790 10.08 -19.29 -41.88
N ALA A 791 8.92 -18.62 -41.88
CA ALA A 791 8.80 -17.24 -42.35
C ALA A 791 9.49 -16.26 -41.39
N ALA A 792 10.12 -15.21 -41.93
CA ALA A 792 10.82 -14.08 -41.25
C ALA A 792 11.86 -14.45 -40.15
N GLY A 793 13.00 -13.74 -40.14
CA GLY A 793 14.05 -13.87 -39.10
C GLY A 793 15.30 -14.66 -39.50
N ASP A 794 16.38 -14.44 -38.74
CA ASP A 794 17.68 -15.09 -38.90
C ASP A 794 17.77 -16.33 -37.98
N TRP A 795 17.48 -17.49 -38.56
CA TRP A 795 17.44 -18.77 -37.84
C TRP A 795 18.75 -19.56 -37.96
N SER A 796 19.12 -20.27 -36.90
CA SER A 796 20.23 -21.24 -36.89
C SER A 796 19.74 -22.62 -36.44
N TRP A 797 20.30 -23.65 -37.08
CA TRP A 797 20.07 -25.05 -36.78
C TRP A 797 21.21 -25.61 -35.94
N PHE A 798 20.90 -26.23 -34.82
CA PHE A 798 21.84 -26.90 -33.95
C PHE A 798 21.72 -28.40 -34.13
N GLN A 799 22.73 -28.99 -34.77
CA GLN A 799 22.78 -30.41 -35.06
C GLN A 799 23.44 -31.17 -33.91
N PRO A 800 22.77 -32.16 -33.29
CA PRO A 800 23.39 -33.04 -32.30
C PRO A 800 24.32 -34.07 -32.96
N TYR A 801 25.37 -34.40 -32.22
CA TYR A 801 26.33 -35.46 -32.49
C TYR A 801 26.60 -36.27 -31.22
N PRO A 802 27.07 -37.52 -31.33
CA PRO A 802 27.46 -38.32 -30.17
C PRO A 802 28.49 -37.59 -29.30
N GLY A 803 28.38 -37.76 -27.99
CA GLY A 803 29.31 -37.19 -27.02
C GLY A 803 30.75 -37.67 -27.20
N THR A 804 31.66 -37.06 -26.43
CA THR A 804 33.07 -37.49 -26.44
C THR A 804 33.21 -38.92 -25.91
N ALA A 805 34.35 -39.58 -26.19
CA ALA A 805 34.63 -40.91 -25.64
C ALA A 805 34.64 -40.97 -24.09
N ALA A 806 34.76 -39.81 -23.42
CA ALA A 806 34.76 -39.70 -21.96
C ALA A 806 33.35 -39.63 -21.36
N ASP A 807 32.39 -39.06 -22.09
CA ASP A 807 30.96 -39.06 -21.74
C ASP A 807 30.12 -39.22 -23.02
N PRO A 808 29.83 -40.48 -23.44
CA PRO A 808 29.06 -40.74 -24.64
C PRO A 808 27.57 -40.43 -24.47
N THR A 809 27.13 -40.05 -23.26
CA THR A 809 25.70 -39.87 -22.93
C THR A 809 25.20 -38.44 -23.13
N VAL A 810 26.12 -37.47 -23.19
CA VAL A 810 25.79 -36.06 -23.42
C VAL A 810 26.04 -35.70 -24.89
N PRO A 811 25.03 -35.30 -25.67
CA PRO A 811 25.22 -34.92 -27.07
C PRO A 811 25.97 -33.59 -27.20
N LEU A 812 26.83 -33.50 -28.21
CA LEU A 812 27.52 -32.26 -28.60
C LEU A 812 26.79 -31.62 -29.79
N PHE A 813 26.80 -30.29 -29.87
CA PHE A 813 26.10 -29.56 -30.93
C PHE A 813 27.05 -28.70 -31.74
N ASN A 814 26.81 -28.62 -33.05
CA ASN A 814 27.39 -27.58 -33.91
C ASN A 814 26.26 -26.71 -34.46
N ALA A 815 26.52 -25.40 -34.59
CA ALA A 815 25.60 -24.48 -35.22
C ALA A 815 25.77 -24.43 -36.75
N TYR A 816 24.65 -24.35 -37.46
CA TYR A 816 24.58 -24.21 -38.90
C TYR A 816 23.55 -23.15 -39.28
N GLY A 817 23.86 -22.33 -40.28
CA GLY A 817 22.88 -21.46 -40.93
C GLY A 817 21.89 -22.30 -41.75
N ILE A 818 20.73 -21.72 -42.06
CA ILE A 818 19.73 -22.42 -42.87
C ILE A 818 19.82 -21.95 -44.32
N ASP A 819 20.24 -22.84 -45.23
CA ASP A 819 20.18 -22.59 -46.67
C ASP A 819 18.75 -22.85 -47.15
N ARG A 820 18.09 -21.80 -47.66
CA ARG A 820 16.68 -21.80 -48.05
C ARG A 820 16.49 -22.59 -49.35
N ARG A 821 16.42 -23.92 -49.26
CA ARG A 821 16.18 -24.80 -50.41
C ARG A 821 14.90 -25.61 -50.23
N GLY A 822 14.05 -25.56 -51.25
CA GLY A 822 12.78 -26.29 -51.31
C GLY A 822 11.62 -25.36 -51.61
N ASP A 823 10.93 -25.62 -52.72
CA ASP A 823 9.62 -25.02 -53.00
C ASP A 823 8.58 -25.83 -52.20
N LEU A 824 7.85 -25.18 -51.27
CA LEU A 824 6.77 -25.82 -50.50
C LEU A 824 5.68 -26.42 -51.41
N GLN A 825 5.58 -25.97 -52.67
CA GLN A 825 4.63 -26.47 -53.66
C GLN A 825 5.18 -27.64 -54.50
N LYS A 826 6.49 -27.96 -54.40
CA LYS A 826 7.13 -29.07 -55.14
C LYS A 826 8.20 -29.75 -54.28
N PRO A 827 7.84 -30.77 -53.47
CA PRO A 827 8.84 -31.58 -52.77
C PRO A 827 9.75 -32.28 -53.78
N GLY A 828 11.04 -31.93 -53.77
CA GLY A 828 12.04 -32.57 -54.61
C GLY A 828 12.42 -33.94 -54.03
N PHE A 829 11.93 -35.02 -54.62
CA PHE A 829 12.38 -36.37 -54.31
C PHE A 829 13.81 -36.59 -54.86
N GLN A 830 14.81 -36.16 -54.09
CA GLN A 830 16.23 -36.43 -54.37
C GLN A 830 16.51 -37.94 -54.26
N THR A 831 17.59 -38.42 -54.88
CA THR A 831 17.94 -39.86 -54.84
C THR A 831 18.52 -40.20 -53.47
N GLY A 832 17.97 -41.22 -52.79
CA GLY A 832 18.40 -41.64 -51.44
C GLY A 832 19.83 -42.22 -51.39
N PRO A 833 20.34 -42.55 -50.19
CA PRO A 833 19.62 -42.71 -48.92
C PRO A 833 19.32 -41.39 -48.20
N TYR A 834 18.22 -41.37 -47.44
CA TYR A 834 17.82 -40.26 -46.58
C TYR A 834 18.16 -40.58 -45.12
N THR A 835 18.51 -39.55 -44.36
CA THR A 835 18.77 -39.58 -42.92
C THR A 835 17.77 -38.66 -42.23
N ALA A 836 17.12 -39.16 -41.17
CA ALA A 836 16.31 -38.34 -40.29
C ALA A 836 17.25 -37.62 -39.30
N ILE A 837 17.16 -36.30 -39.23
CA ILE A 837 17.86 -35.47 -38.26
C ILE A 837 16.86 -34.82 -37.31
N GLU A 838 17.28 -34.64 -36.07
CA GLU A 838 16.54 -33.96 -35.01
C GLU A 838 17.53 -33.05 -34.31
N GLY A 839 17.10 -31.85 -33.91
CA GLY A 839 17.99 -30.82 -33.38
C GLY A 839 17.22 -29.63 -32.83
N PHE A 840 17.90 -28.50 -32.67
CA PHE A 840 17.28 -27.26 -32.17
C PHE A 840 17.31 -26.15 -33.23
N LEU A 841 16.28 -25.31 -33.22
CA LEU A 841 16.20 -24.05 -33.95
C LEU A 841 16.34 -22.90 -32.97
N GLN A 842 17.28 -21.99 -33.23
CA GLN A 842 17.46 -20.74 -32.49
C GLN A 842 17.22 -19.54 -33.39
N LEU A 843 16.51 -18.53 -32.88
CA LEU A 843 16.41 -17.22 -33.52
C LEU A 843 17.57 -16.32 -33.04
N ARG A 844 18.36 -15.77 -33.97
CA ARG A 844 19.55 -14.98 -33.64
C ARG A 844 19.32 -13.49 -33.45
N ASN A 845 18.30 -12.91 -34.10
CA ASN A 845 17.99 -11.48 -34.06
C ASN A 845 16.48 -11.23 -33.89
N PRO A 846 16.05 -10.20 -33.12
CA PRO A 846 14.65 -9.81 -33.00
C PRO A 846 14.05 -9.49 -34.37
N LEU A 847 12.75 -9.78 -34.57
CA LEU A 847 12.07 -9.57 -35.85
C LEU A 847 11.80 -8.08 -36.19
N THR A 848 12.18 -7.14 -35.33
CA THR A 848 11.90 -5.70 -35.50
C THR A 848 12.89 -5.02 -36.45
N THR A 849 12.38 -4.69 -37.64
CA THR A 849 12.85 -3.67 -38.62
C THR A 849 14.20 -3.87 -39.31
N SER A 850 14.20 -4.73 -40.34
CA SER A 850 14.98 -4.46 -41.55
C SER A 850 14.13 -3.63 -42.54
N VAL A 851 13.94 -2.33 -42.25
CA VAL A 851 13.61 -1.35 -43.29
C VAL A 851 14.95 -0.90 -43.87
N ASN A 852 15.23 -1.34 -45.10
CA ASN A 852 16.37 -0.88 -45.88
C ASN A 852 16.30 0.64 -46.08
N ILE A 853 16.95 1.42 -45.22
CA ILE A 853 17.33 2.80 -45.52
C ILE A 853 18.70 2.74 -46.18
N ASN A 854 18.72 2.32 -47.44
CA ASN A 854 19.85 2.49 -48.35
C ASN A 854 19.25 2.83 -49.72
N GLY A 855 18.82 4.08 -49.85
CA GLY A 855 18.11 4.51 -51.05
C GLY A 855 17.73 5.97 -51.13
N GLU A 856 18.40 6.89 -50.43
CA GLU A 856 18.33 8.31 -50.80
C GLU A 856 19.72 8.95 -50.77
N SER A 857 20.10 9.40 -51.96
CA SER A 857 21.34 10.08 -52.28
C SER A 857 21.52 11.37 -51.49
N SER A 858 22.76 11.57 -51.04
CA SER A 858 23.34 12.86 -50.65
C SER A 858 22.90 14.02 -51.55
N GLN A 859 22.10 14.94 -51.01
CA GLN A 859 22.16 16.35 -51.39
C GLN A 859 22.42 17.19 -50.14
N THR A 860 23.56 17.84 -50.18
CA THR A 860 24.03 18.89 -49.28
C THR A 860 23.01 20.02 -49.17
N GLY A 861 22.54 20.31 -47.96
CA GLY A 861 21.71 21.47 -47.64
C GLY A 861 22.12 22.04 -46.28
N SER A 862 22.73 23.21 -46.33
CA SER A 862 23.19 24.05 -45.21
C SER A 862 22.13 24.32 -44.13
N ALA A 863 22.56 24.32 -42.88
CA ALA A 863 21.80 24.70 -41.69
C ALA A 863 21.19 26.11 -41.77
N PRO A 864 20.03 26.32 -41.13
CA PRO A 864 19.72 27.60 -40.49
C PRO A 864 19.50 27.43 -38.98
N SER A 865 20.26 28.25 -38.27
CA SER A 865 20.07 28.85 -36.94
C SER A 865 18.72 28.67 -36.21
N SER A 866 18.85 28.35 -34.93
CA SER A 866 17.86 28.42 -33.85
C SER A 866 17.01 29.71 -33.82
N PRO A 867 15.74 29.65 -33.37
CA PRO A 867 15.03 30.82 -32.84
C PRO A 867 15.13 30.89 -31.28
N PRO A 868 15.00 32.10 -30.70
CA PRO A 868 15.29 32.42 -29.30
C PRO A 868 14.11 32.10 -28.35
N PRO A 869 14.34 32.11 -27.02
CA PRO A 869 13.36 31.66 -26.04
C PRO A 869 12.26 32.71 -25.81
N ALA A 870 11.05 32.20 -25.52
CA ALA A 870 9.97 32.90 -24.83
C ALA A 870 9.46 31.99 -23.71
#